data_AF-A0A970ERG8-F1
#
_entry.id   AF-A0A970ERG8-F1
#
_cell.length_a   1.000
_cell.length_b   1.000
_cell.length_c   1.000
_cell.angle_alpha   90.00
_cell.angle_beta   90.00
_cell.angle_gamma   90.00
#
_symmetry.space_group_name_H-M   'P 1'
#
loop_
_entity.id
_entity.type
_entity.pdbx_description
1 polymer ?
#
loop_
_entity_poly.entity_id
_entity_poly.type
_entity_poly.pdbx_seq_one_letter_code
_entity_poly.pdbx_strand_id
1 'polypeptide(L)'
;MQTVLKKKLPIILVPVLLILIVLFFETIASAETYLDPVSGIRWVYTINDDDTCTITSSSYASGVVVIPEKIGSYKVTALGAGGMNNIFGGNSNNTVTSVTIPNSVIAINDGAFRSSKMLESVNIPDSVEFIGQFAFYNCTELTSITIPNSVTTISFGAFQYCSKLESVIIPDSIISIGPQVFCDCTSLTNVTIPRSVISIDVSAFFGCSSLTAINVNYENENYTSVDGILFNKDKTVLLRYPHAKAGSEYIVPDYVNSIGSNAFQDCGTQLNSIVIPDTAAGTIGEYAFDGCLGLESVTIGNSITLIDTRAFWECTNLKSVIIGNSVTSIGTDAFEDCTNLETVVLGNSVETIGDRAFYNCQKLQSINFPESVRVIMFSSFYGCTSFESVVIPDTVETLEAYVFNDCTNLESAEIHANITSLEDGLFRGCTSLTSVTIPDTVTSFGDDTFHNCTSLASITIPDNVTSIGSYTFCGCTSLTSVTIPDSVTSIGEYAFNGCTNLASINLPKAITSLSNSLFWGCTSLTSITIPASVTSIGSYAFYDCTSLTSIYFKGDAPTFERNALPETELITLHYSDKKNWTVTGGKFWANEYDFNYYNAVADMPAVIFNSNGGTDVPLQVLMHGEKAVRPTNPTKEGLTFVAWYRDADFNTLWDFDNDTIGDTDITLYAMWMLSDEVFAVGDPLHLRSQFMNLTQIQPYHISVDCHLAKIGAHILRTV
;
A
#
# COMPACT_ATOMS: atom_id res chain seq x y z
N MET A 1 -44.89 23.84 35.52
CA MET A 1 -43.77 22.89 35.71
C MET A 1 -42.59 23.62 36.34
N GLN A 2 -42.78 24.13 37.55
CA GLN A 2 -41.95 23.68 38.67
C GLN A 2 -41.86 22.15 38.83
N THR A 3 -40.70 21.71 39.32
CA THR A 3 -40.37 20.41 39.94
C THR A 3 -39.79 19.32 39.02
N VAL A 4 -38.67 18.72 39.48
CA VAL A 4 -37.86 17.61 38.91
C VAL A 4 -36.93 18.10 37.76
N LEU A 5 -35.60 18.28 37.89
CA LEU A 5 -34.54 17.43 38.44
C LEU A 5 -33.46 18.27 39.17
N LYS A 6 -33.26 17.99 40.46
CA LYS A 6 -31.97 18.19 41.16
C LYS A 6 -31.60 16.83 41.76
N LYS A 7 -30.58 16.15 41.22
CA LYS A 7 -29.63 15.32 41.99
C LYS A 7 -28.57 14.63 41.10
N LYS A 8 -27.31 14.90 41.46
CA LYS A 8 -26.06 14.12 41.28
C LYS A 8 -25.36 14.08 39.90
N LEU A 9 -24.33 14.91 39.69
CA LEU A 9 -22.90 14.58 39.43
C LEU A 9 -22.07 15.91 39.27
N PRO A 10 -20.71 15.89 39.31
CA PRO A 10 -19.90 16.87 40.05
C PRO A 10 -19.56 18.18 39.31
N ILE A 11 -19.18 19.16 40.12
CA ILE A 11 -18.86 20.56 39.81
C ILE A 11 -17.47 20.65 39.16
N ILE A 12 -17.36 20.57 37.83
CA ILE A 12 -16.29 21.18 37.01
C ILE A 12 -16.84 21.40 35.59
N LEU A 13 -17.74 22.36 35.36
CA LEU A 13 -18.10 22.82 34.00
C LEU A 13 -18.92 24.14 33.97
N VAL A 14 -18.62 25.08 34.87
CA VAL A 14 -19.42 26.32 35.01
C VAL A 14 -18.82 27.58 34.33
N PRO A 15 -17.59 27.61 33.75
CA PRO A 15 -17.24 28.71 32.83
C PRO A 15 -17.48 28.40 31.34
N VAL A 16 -17.74 27.15 30.95
CA VAL A 16 -17.75 26.76 29.52
C VAL A 16 -19.15 26.80 28.89
N LEU A 17 -20.22 26.89 29.69
CA LEU A 17 -21.60 26.90 29.19
C LEU A 17 -22.20 28.31 29.01
N LEU A 18 -21.48 29.38 29.35
CA LEU A 18 -21.91 30.76 29.04
C LEU A 18 -21.34 31.31 27.73
N ILE A 19 -20.34 30.64 27.13
CA ILE A 19 -19.67 31.08 25.90
C ILE A 19 -20.34 30.52 24.62
N LEU A 20 -21.29 29.60 24.75
CA LEU A 20 -21.97 28.94 23.62
C LEU A 20 -23.36 29.48 23.26
N ILE A 21 -23.80 30.61 23.85
CA ILE A 21 -25.10 31.25 23.56
C ILE A 21 -24.97 32.67 22.95
N VAL A 22 -23.79 33.07 22.48
CA VAL A 22 -23.62 34.33 21.71
C VAL A 22 -22.99 34.05 20.34
N LEU A 23 -23.63 33.17 19.58
CA LEU A 23 -23.47 33.10 18.12
C LEU A 23 -24.88 33.08 17.53
N PHE A 24 -25.11 33.93 16.53
CA PHE A 24 -26.40 34.30 15.92
C PHE A 24 -27.18 35.45 16.59
N PHE A 25 -26.61 36.65 16.53
CA PHE A 25 -27.26 37.83 15.94
C PHE A 25 -26.15 38.87 15.66
N GLU A 26 -25.49 38.78 14.50
CA GLU A 26 -24.74 39.93 13.98
C GLU A 26 -25.75 40.99 13.49
N THR A 27 -26.22 41.83 14.41
CA THR A 27 -26.48 43.21 14.02
C THR A 27 -25.13 43.81 13.70
N ILE A 28 -24.88 44.11 12.43
CA ILE A 28 -23.68 44.83 11.98
C ILE A 28 -23.70 46.18 12.72
N ALA A 29 -22.94 46.29 13.82
CA ALA A 29 -22.67 47.57 14.44
C ALA A 29 -21.97 48.42 13.37
N SER A 30 -22.56 49.54 12.99
CA SER A 30 -21.99 50.42 11.97
C SER A 30 -20.64 50.94 12.46
N ALA A 31 -19.57 50.62 11.75
CA ALA A 31 -18.24 51.12 12.08
C ALA A 31 -18.22 52.66 11.98
N GLU A 32 -17.78 53.31 13.05
CA GLU A 32 -17.59 54.76 13.12
C GLU A 32 -16.13 55.14 12.88
N THR A 33 -15.87 56.42 12.59
CA THR A 33 -14.51 56.93 12.38
C THR A 33 -14.24 58.15 13.25
N TYR A 34 -13.02 58.23 13.79
CA TYR A 34 -12.55 59.33 14.63
C TYR A 34 -11.15 59.75 14.21
N LEU A 35 -10.96 61.03 13.89
CA LEU A 35 -9.64 61.60 13.66
C LEU A 35 -9.10 62.15 14.98
N ASP A 36 -8.08 61.50 15.53
CA ASP A 36 -7.43 61.95 16.75
C ASP A 36 -6.64 63.25 16.46
N PRO A 37 -6.99 64.39 17.09
CA PRO A 37 -6.34 65.66 16.83
C PRO A 37 -4.89 65.72 17.34
N VAL A 38 -4.48 64.80 18.23
CA VAL A 38 -3.13 64.76 18.81
C VAL A 38 -2.20 63.95 17.93
N SER A 39 -2.58 62.70 17.62
CA SER A 39 -1.74 61.79 16.82
C SER A 39 -1.91 61.96 15.31
N GLY A 40 -3.01 62.57 14.86
CA GLY A 40 -3.38 62.62 13.44
C GLY A 40 -3.86 61.27 12.88
N ILE A 41 -3.94 60.22 13.72
CA ILE A 41 -4.41 58.90 13.33
C ILE A 41 -5.92 58.92 13.20
N ARG A 42 -6.43 58.34 12.11
CA ARG A 42 -7.86 58.07 11.97
C ARG A 42 -8.15 56.68 12.49
N TRP A 43 -8.86 56.59 13.60
CA TRP A 43 -9.34 55.34 14.18
C TRP A 43 -10.71 54.98 13.59
N VAL A 44 -10.88 53.70 13.26
CA VAL A 44 -12.18 53.10 12.93
C VAL A 44 -12.55 52.19 14.11
N TYR A 45 -13.77 52.32 14.61
CA TYR A 45 -14.20 51.62 15.82
C TYR A 45 -15.67 51.22 15.74
N THR A 46 -16.05 50.29 16.62
CA THR A 46 -17.44 49.88 16.85
C THR A 46 -17.82 50.18 18.29
N ILE A 47 -19.05 50.60 18.52
CA ILE A 47 -19.59 50.85 19.86
C ILE A 47 -20.17 49.54 20.38
N ASN A 48 -19.80 49.17 21.60
CA ASN A 48 -20.27 47.99 22.30
C ASN A 48 -21.56 48.32 23.08
N ASP A 49 -22.34 47.30 23.47
CA ASP A 49 -23.61 47.46 24.20
C ASP A 49 -23.47 48.13 25.58
N ASP A 50 -22.26 48.18 26.13
CA ASP A 50 -21.93 48.75 27.44
C ASP A 50 -21.37 50.18 27.37
N ASP A 51 -21.61 50.91 26.27
CA ASP A 51 -21.08 52.25 25.99
C ASP A 51 -19.54 52.32 25.99
N THR A 52 -18.86 51.21 25.71
CA THR A 52 -17.42 51.16 25.40
C THR A 52 -17.21 50.99 23.89
N CYS A 53 -15.96 51.00 23.42
CA CYS A 53 -15.67 50.78 22.01
C CYS A 53 -14.48 49.87 21.74
N THR A 54 -14.55 49.23 20.58
CA THR A 54 -13.52 48.35 20.03
C THR A 54 -12.90 48.99 18.80
N ILE A 55 -11.58 49.19 18.79
CA ILE A 55 -10.87 49.68 17.60
C ILE A 55 -10.76 48.54 16.60
N THR A 56 -11.26 48.74 15.39
CA THR A 56 -11.33 47.70 14.35
C THR A 56 -10.31 47.91 13.23
N SER A 57 -9.97 49.16 12.93
CA SER A 57 -8.88 49.51 12.00
C SER A 57 -8.42 50.95 12.20
N SER A 58 -7.41 51.37 11.45
CA SER A 58 -6.88 52.73 11.48
C SER A 58 -6.35 53.13 10.11
N SER A 59 -6.20 54.43 9.90
CA SER A 59 -5.49 55.01 8.77
C SER A 59 -4.50 56.07 9.28
N TYR A 60 -3.39 56.22 8.57
CA TYR A 60 -2.29 57.14 8.90
C TYR A 60 -1.47 56.79 10.15
N ALA A 61 -1.72 55.64 10.79
CA ALA A 61 -0.83 55.11 11.81
C ALA A 61 0.54 54.75 11.21
N SER A 62 1.63 55.20 11.84
CA SER A 62 3.01 54.97 11.41
C SER A 62 3.98 55.17 12.58
N GLY A 63 5.09 54.43 12.60
CA GLY A 63 6.11 54.54 13.65
C GLY A 63 5.57 54.17 15.03
N VAL A 64 5.78 55.06 16.01
CA VAL A 64 5.35 54.87 17.40
C VAL A 64 3.87 55.26 17.54
N VAL A 65 3.02 54.31 17.94
CA VAL A 65 1.58 54.51 18.11
C VAL A 65 1.20 54.35 19.58
N VAL A 66 0.40 55.29 20.08
CA VAL A 66 -0.27 55.19 21.39
C VAL A 66 -1.76 55.02 21.13
N ILE A 67 -2.34 53.91 21.59
CA ILE A 67 -3.79 53.69 21.52
C ILE A 67 -4.47 54.65 22.53
N PRO A 68 -5.51 55.39 22.13
CA PRO A 68 -6.17 56.31 23.03
C PRO A 68 -7.02 55.58 24.09
N GLU A 69 -7.08 56.10 25.32
CA GLU A 69 -7.98 55.56 26.37
C GLU A 69 -9.47 55.70 26.00
N LYS A 70 -9.80 56.72 25.19
CA LYS A 70 -11.15 57.02 24.74
C LYS A 70 -11.18 57.48 23.29
N ILE A 71 -12.24 57.14 22.59
CA ILE A 71 -12.60 57.73 21.30
C ILE A 71 -13.94 58.47 21.48
N GLY A 72 -13.91 59.80 21.38
CA GLY A 72 -15.06 60.63 21.74
C GLY A 72 -15.43 60.45 23.23
N SER A 73 -16.66 60.03 23.51
CA SER A 73 -17.14 59.70 24.86
C SER A 73 -16.90 58.25 25.27
N TYR A 74 -16.56 57.36 24.33
CA TYR A 74 -16.48 55.91 24.55
C TYR A 74 -15.10 55.50 25.02
N LYS A 75 -15.05 54.64 26.05
CA LYS A 75 -13.80 54.05 26.56
C LYS A 75 -13.34 52.94 25.61
N VAL A 76 -12.06 52.96 25.21
CA VAL A 76 -11.50 51.89 24.36
C VAL A 76 -11.21 50.67 25.24
N THR A 77 -11.93 49.58 25.01
CA THR A 77 -11.84 48.35 25.80
C THR A 77 -11.29 47.16 25.02
N ALA A 78 -11.32 47.18 23.69
CA ALA A 78 -10.78 46.09 22.89
C ALA A 78 -10.12 46.56 21.59
N LEU A 79 -9.21 45.74 21.07
CA LEU A 79 -8.52 45.91 19.79
C LEU A 79 -8.83 44.74 18.86
N GLY A 80 -9.19 45.03 17.61
CA GLY A 80 -9.57 44.04 16.60
C GLY A 80 -11.07 43.75 16.62
N ALA A 81 -11.69 43.64 15.44
CA ALA A 81 -13.14 43.42 15.29
C ALA A 81 -13.60 41.97 15.50
N GLY A 82 -12.68 41.04 15.79
CA GLY A 82 -12.87 39.63 15.45
C GLY A 82 -12.75 39.40 13.93
N GLY A 83 -12.49 38.16 13.52
CA GLY A 83 -12.40 37.80 12.09
C GLY A 83 -11.04 38.09 11.42
N MET A 84 -9.93 38.03 12.17
CA MET A 84 -8.55 38.10 11.65
C MET A 84 -8.10 39.44 11.05
N ASN A 85 -8.80 40.52 11.38
CA ASN A 85 -8.49 41.86 10.88
C ASN A 85 -7.40 42.54 11.72
N ASN A 86 -6.34 43.01 11.06
CA ASN A 86 -5.31 43.83 11.69
C ASN A 86 -5.80 45.27 11.86
N ILE A 87 -5.65 45.85 13.05
CA ILE A 87 -6.08 47.23 13.36
C ILE A 87 -5.29 48.31 12.60
N PHE A 88 -4.17 47.94 11.99
CA PHE A 88 -3.38 48.75 11.06
C PHE A 88 -3.49 48.24 9.61
N GLY A 89 -4.26 47.18 9.40
CA GLY A 89 -4.29 46.29 8.23
C GLY A 89 -5.04 46.81 6.99
N GLY A 90 -5.04 48.12 6.75
CA GLY A 90 -5.53 48.68 5.49
C GLY A 90 -4.52 48.64 4.34
N ASN A 91 -3.23 48.40 4.60
CA ASN A 91 -2.18 48.40 3.58
C ASN A 91 -1.06 47.39 3.89
N SER A 92 -0.54 46.74 2.85
CA SER A 92 0.66 45.88 2.85
C SER A 92 1.98 46.58 3.26
N ASN A 93 1.91 47.86 3.67
CA ASN A 93 3.02 48.71 4.06
C ASN A 93 2.80 49.32 5.47
N ASN A 94 2.25 48.57 6.43
CA ASN A 94 2.14 49.08 7.81
C ASN A 94 3.54 49.38 8.36
N THR A 95 3.82 50.66 8.61
CA THR A 95 5.10 51.18 9.15
C THR A 95 5.09 51.38 10.66
N VAL A 96 4.07 50.89 11.37
CA VAL A 96 4.01 50.94 12.84
C VAL A 96 5.10 50.04 13.42
N THR A 97 5.98 50.64 14.22
CA THR A 97 7.14 49.99 14.84
C THR A 97 6.92 49.68 16.32
N SER A 98 6.09 50.45 17.03
CA SER A 98 5.77 50.15 18.42
C SER A 98 4.37 50.59 18.81
N VAL A 99 3.72 49.83 19.68
CA VAL A 99 2.37 50.14 20.16
C VAL A 99 2.33 50.20 21.69
N THR A 100 1.80 51.31 22.23
CA THR A 100 1.44 51.41 23.65
C THR A 100 -0.07 51.22 23.81
N ILE A 101 -0.47 50.19 24.55
CA ILE A 101 -1.87 49.89 24.85
C ILE A 101 -2.23 50.47 26.23
N PRO A 102 -3.31 51.25 26.38
CA PRO A 102 -3.69 51.84 27.66
C PRO A 102 -4.43 50.85 28.57
N ASN A 103 -4.41 51.11 29.88
CA ASN A 103 -5.09 50.31 30.92
C ASN A 103 -6.62 50.21 30.75
N SER A 104 -7.20 50.96 29.81
CA SER A 104 -8.62 50.84 29.47
C SER A 104 -8.92 49.57 28.68
N VAL A 105 -7.94 49.02 27.96
CA VAL A 105 -8.07 47.84 27.10
C VAL A 105 -8.01 46.57 27.93
N ILE A 106 -8.99 45.70 27.72
CA ILE A 106 -9.13 44.39 28.38
C ILE A 106 -8.93 43.23 27.41
N ALA A 107 -9.03 43.45 26.10
CA ALA A 107 -8.93 42.38 25.10
C ALA A 107 -8.14 42.80 23.85
N ILE A 108 -7.26 41.91 23.41
CA ILE A 108 -6.63 41.94 22.09
C ILE A 108 -7.26 40.79 21.30
N ASN A 109 -8.23 41.10 20.44
CA ASN A 109 -9.03 40.12 19.72
C ASN A 109 -8.25 39.47 18.56
N ASP A 110 -8.89 38.50 17.92
CA ASP A 110 -8.33 37.71 16.83
C ASP A 110 -7.74 38.58 15.71
N GLY A 111 -6.48 38.32 15.39
CA GLY A 111 -5.73 38.98 14.34
C GLY A 111 -5.45 40.47 14.55
N ALA A 112 -5.66 41.03 15.74
CA ALA A 112 -5.57 42.48 16.00
C ALA A 112 -4.28 43.13 15.48
N PHE A 113 -3.14 42.45 15.54
CA PHE A 113 -1.85 42.90 15.02
C PHE A 113 -1.30 42.01 13.89
N ARG A 114 -2.11 41.09 13.33
CA ARG A 114 -1.69 40.08 12.35
C ARG A 114 -0.93 40.68 11.18
N SER A 115 0.27 40.16 10.89
CA SER A 115 1.15 40.60 9.81
C SER A 115 1.59 42.07 9.92
N SER A 116 1.66 42.61 11.13
CA SER A 116 2.35 43.88 11.40
C SER A 116 3.86 43.66 11.34
N LYS A 117 4.39 43.45 10.13
CA LYS A 117 5.76 42.99 9.92
C LYS A 117 6.83 43.91 10.47
N MET A 118 6.58 45.22 10.57
CA MET A 118 7.52 46.21 11.12
C MET A 118 7.40 46.41 12.64
N LEU A 119 6.47 45.72 13.31
CA LEU A 119 6.20 45.89 14.73
C LEU A 119 7.33 45.28 15.56
N GLU A 120 8.15 46.12 16.19
CA GLU A 120 9.31 45.74 16.99
C GLU A 120 8.95 45.47 18.46
N SER A 121 7.95 46.18 18.99
CA SER A 121 7.53 46.07 20.40
C SER A 121 6.07 46.44 20.64
N VAL A 122 5.47 45.81 21.66
CA VAL A 122 4.11 46.13 22.12
C VAL A 122 4.11 46.15 23.64
N ASN A 123 3.70 47.27 24.22
CA ASN A 123 3.50 47.38 25.66
C ASN A 123 2.05 47.00 25.99
N ILE A 124 1.87 45.79 26.52
CA ILE A 124 0.57 45.24 26.93
C ILE A 124 0.38 45.48 28.44
N PRO A 125 -0.67 46.23 28.85
CA PRO A 125 -0.93 46.53 30.25
C PRO A 125 -1.54 45.33 30.99
N ASP A 126 -1.42 45.33 32.32
CA ASP A 126 -2.01 44.31 33.21
C ASP A 126 -3.55 44.26 33.16
N SER A 127 -4.22 45.22 32.53
CA SER A 127 -5.67 45.17 32.32
C SER A 127 -6.09 44.18 31.23
N VAL A 128 -5.18 43.74 30.35
CA VAL A 128 -5.52 42.83 29.24
C VAL A 128 -5.69 41.41 29.75
N GLU A 129 -6.90 40.87 29.67
CA GLU A 129 -7.27 39.54 30.14
C GLU A 129 -7.27 38.49 29.01
N PHE A 130 -7.29 38.94 27.75
CA PHE A 130 -7.46 38.07 26.58
C PHE A 130 -6.54 38.44 25.40
N ILE A 131 -5.87 37.43 24.84
CA ILE A 131 -5.13 37.51 23.57
C ILE A 131 -5.70 36.45 22.61
N GLY A 132 -6.29 36.94 21.53
CA GLY A 132 -7.03 36.16 20.53
C GLY A 132 -6.14 35.38 19.56
N GLN A 133 -6.79 34.58 18.72
CA GLN A 133 -6.15 33.74 17.72
C GLN A 133 -5.37 34.61 16.74
N PHE A 134 -4.15 34.18 16.41
CA PHE A 134 -3.29 34.90 15.47
C PHE A 134 -3.10 36.40 15.77
N ALA A 135 -3.32 36.83 17.01
CA ALA A 135 -3.30 38.25 17.40
C ALA A 135 -2.02 38.96 16.94
N PHE A 136 -0.86 38.30 17.05
CA PHE A 136 0.45 38.78 16.60
C PHE A 136 1.08 37.88 15.52
N TYR A 137 0.27 37.08 14.80
CA TYR A 137 0.77 36.19 13.74
C TYR A 137 1.62 36.98 12.72
N ASN A 138 2.80 36.47 12.35
CA ASN A 138 3.69 37.04 11.33
C ASN A 138 4.12 38.49 11.62
N CYS A 139 4.28 38.85 12.90
CA CYS A 139 4.96 40.07 13.34
C CYS A 139 6.48 39.83 13.36
N THR A 140 7.08 39.79 12.17
CA THR A 140 8.46 39.31 11.95
C THR A 140 9.55 40.12 12.65
N GLU A 141 9.31 41.39 12.97
CA GLU A 141 10.29 42.27 13.65
C GLU A 141 10.11 42.30 15.19
N LEU A 142 9.10 41.62 15.74
CA LEU A 142 8.81 41.62 17.16
C LEU A 142 9.91 40.88 17.92
N THR A 143 10.65 41.58 18.78
CA THR A 143 11.85 41.03 19.45
C THR A 143 11.60 40.45 20.83
N SER A 144 10.63 41.01 21.56
CA SER A 144 10.22 40.56 22.88
C SER A 144 8.75 40.89 23.13
N ILE A 145 8.10 40.07 23.96
CA ILE A 145 6.74 40.33 24.42
C ILE A 145 6.58 39.85 25.86
N THR A 146 5.99 40.71 26.68
CA THR A 146 5.61 40.37 28.06
C THR A 146 4.11 40.14 28.07
N ILE A 147 3.70 38.91 28.38
CA ILE A 147 2.29 38.56 28.55
C ILE A 147 1.90 38.91 30.00
N PRO A 148 0.86 39.71 30.23
CA PRO A 148 0.49 40.13 31.57
C PRO A 148 -0.16 39.00 32.38
N ASN A 149 -0.05 39.08 33.72
CA ASN A 149 -0.56 38.07 34.67
C ASN A 149 -2.10 37.95 34.71
N SER A 150 -2.82 38.83 34.02
CA SER A 150 -4.27 38.77 33.86
C SER A 150 -4.69 37.83 32.71
N VAL A 151 -3.80 37.52 31.77
CA VAL A 151 -4.07 36.57 30.69
C VAL A 151 -3.98 35.16 31.23
N THR A 152 -5.02 34.36 31.02
CA THR A 152 -5.08 32.95 31.48
C THR A 152 -4.89 31.93 30.37
N THR A 153 -5.09 32.35 29.11
CA THR A 153 -4.98 31.50 27.91
C THR A 153 -4.37 32.31 26.77
N ILE A 154 -3.44 31.71 26.04
CA ILE A 154 -2.94 32.25 24.76
C ILE A 154 -3.55 31.40 23.65
N SER A 155 -4.30 32.06 22.77
CA SER A 155 -5.07 31.38 21.72
C SER A 155 -4.19 30.86 20.57
N PHE A 156 -4.77 30.00 19.75
CA PHE A 156 -4.14 29.37 18.58
C PHE A 156 -3.30 30.36 17.75
N GLY A 157 -2.04 30.00 17.50
CA GLY A 157 -1.15 30.76 16.62
C GLY A 157 -0.87 32.22 17.01
N ALA A 158 -1.13 32.62 18.26
CA ALA A 158 -1.08 34.04 18.66
C ALA A 158 0.25 34.73 18.33
N PHE A 159 1.39 34.03 18.42
CA PHE A 159 2.73 34.55 18.10
C PHE A 159 3.42 33.75 16.98
N GLN A 160 2.68 32.98 16.20
CA GLN A 160 3.25 32.17 15.11
C GLN A 160 3.96 33.07 14.08
N TYR A 161 5.11 32.62 13.55
CA TYR A 161 5.97 33.36 12.61
C TYR A 161 6.49 34.72 13.14
N CYS A 162 6.53 34.94 14.45
CA CYS A 162 7.29 36.05 15.05
C CYS A 162 8.79 35.72 15.02
N SER A 163 9.40 35.76 13.84
CA SER A 163 10.72 35.17 13.59
C SER A 163 11.89 35.82 14.35
N LYS A 164 11.80 37.10 14.73
CA LYS A 164 12.80 37.77 15.59
C LYS A 164 12.51 37.71 17.09
N LEU A 165 11.47 37.00 17.53
CA LEU A 165 11.13 36.90 18.95
C LEU A 165 12.20 36.07 19.67
N GLU A 166 13.10 36.73 20.42
CA GLU A 166 14.24 36.09 21.08
C GLU A 166 13.89 35.50 22.45
N SER A 167 12.90 36.10 23.13
CA SER A 167 12.44 35.69 24.45
C SER A 167 10.96 35.98 24.63
N VAL A 168 10.29 35.11 25.39
CA VAL A 168 8.92 35.30 25.85
C VAL A 168 8.82 34.96 27.33
N ILE A 169 8.13 35.80 28.09
CA ILE A 169 7.81 35.54 29.49
C ILE A 169 6.37 35.04 29.54
N ILE A 170 6.19 33.77 29.91
CA ILE A 170 4.87 33.14 30.10
C ILE A 170 4.51 33.27 31.60
N PRO A 171 3.47 34.03 31.97
CA PRO A 171 3.13 34.29 33.36
C PRO A 171 2.47 33.08 34.05
N ASP A 172 2.52 33.08 35.39
CA ASP A 172 1.90 32.08 36.28
C ASP A 172 0.36 32.02 36.22
N SER A 173 -0.27 32.88 35.43
CA SER A 173 -1.70 32.85 35.16
C SER A 173 -2.06 31.92 34.01
N ILE A 174 -1.10 31.57 33.14
CA ILE A 174 -1.36 30.70 31.99
C ILE A 174 -1.57 29.27 32.45
N ILE A 175 -2.71 28.70 32.06
CA ILE A 175 -3.08 27.31 32.39
C ILE A 175 -2.64 26.35 31.27
N SER A 176 -2.71 26.79 30.01
CA SER A 176 -2.39 25.96 28.84
C SER A 176 -1.68 26.75 27.76
N ILE A 177 -0.68 26.14 27.13
CA ILE A 177 -0.04 26.65 25.91
C ILE A 177 -0.67 25.92 24.72
N GLY A 178 -1.50 26.63 23.96
CA GLY A 178 -2.28 26.05 22.87
C GLY A 178 -1.48 25.75 21.59
N PRO A 179 -2.15 25.24 20.56
CA PRO A 179 -1.49 24.85 19.32
C PRO A 179 -0.86 26.04 18.60
N GLN A 180 0.32 25.80 18.03
CA GLN A 180 1.10 26.73 17.22
C GLN A 180 1.41 28.10 17.85
N VAL A 181 1.23 28.29 19.17
CA VAL A 181 1.34 29.61 19.81
C VAL A 181 2.67 30.31 19.51
N PHE A 182 3.79 29.60 19.55
CA PHE A 182 5.13 30.10 19.22
C PHE A 182 5.74 29.38 18.01
N CYS A 183 4.92 28.74 17.17
CA CYS A 183 5.40 28.02 16.00
C CYS A 183 6.17 28.97 15.06
N ASP A 184 7.33 28.53 14.55
CA ASP A 184 8.22 29.29 13.69
C ASP A 184 8.73 30.62 14.30
N CYS A 185 8.80 30.71 15.63
CA CYS A 185 9.58 31.74 16.30
C CYS A 185 11.08 31.39 16.21
N THR A 186 11.67 31.54 15.02
CA THR A 186 13.00 30.99 14.70
C THR A 186 14.15 31.56 15.53
N SER A 187 14.03 32.76 16.09
CA SER A 187 15.03 33.35 16.99
C SER A 187 14.83 33.01 18.48
N LEU A 188 13.76 32.31 18.85
CA LEU A 188 13.47 32.00 20.25
C LEU A 188 14.53 31.03 20.78
N THR A 189 15.36 31.47 21.73
CA THR A 189 16.49 30.68 22.22
C THR A 189 16.17 29.81 23.42
N ASN A 190 15.25 30.28 24.27
CA ASN A 190 14.78 29.57 25.45
C ASN A 190 13.37 30.03 25.84
N VAL A 191 12.66 29.16 26.54
CA VAL A 191 11.36 29.45 27.17
C VAL A 191 11.32 28.82 28.55
N THR A 192 10.59 29.45 29.49
CA THR A 192 10.34 28.87 30.81
C THR A 192 8.85 28.60 30.98
N ILE A 193 8.49 27.34 31.21
CA ILE A 193 7.13 26.92 31.52
C ILE A 193 6.84 27.27 32.99
N PRO A 194 5.81 28.08 33.29
CA PRO A 194 5.48 28.50 34.65
C PRO A 194 4.81 27.39 35.46
N ARG A 195 4.65 27.58 36.77
CA ARG A 195 4.11 26.56 37.70
C ARG A 195 2.66 26.15 37.42
N SER A 196 1.89 27.04 36.77
CA SER A 196 0.45 26.91 36.52
C SER A 196 0.09 26.08 35.29
N VAL A 197 1.03 25.87 34.37
CA VAL A 197 0.75 25.21 33.09
C VAL A 197 0.50 23.71 33.32
N ILE A 198 -0.66 23.25 32.89
CA ILE A 198 -1.11 21.86 32.96
C ILE A 198 -1.09 21.16 31.60
N SER A 199 -1.09 21.92 30.51
CA SER A 199 -1.03 21.37 29.15
C SER A 199 -0.19 22.24 28.20
N ILE A 200 0.60 21.57 27.36
CA ILE A 200 1.38 22.15 26.28
C ILE A 200 1.04 21.36 25.02
N ASP A 201 0.55 22.03 24.00
CA ASP A 201 0.29 21.40 22.70
C ASP A 201 1.61 20.99 22.01
N VAL A 202 1.61 19.86 21.31
CA VAL A 202 2.80 19.30 20.63
C VAL A 202 3.41 20.28 19.61
N SER A 203 2.59 21.14 19.01
CA SER A 203 3.01 22.12 17.99
C SER A 203 3.40 23.49 18.56
N ALA A 204 3.30 23.69 19.88
CA ALA A 204 3.48 25.00 20.51
C ALA A 204 4.83 25.67 20.18
N PHE A 205 5.89 24.87 20.01
CA PHE A 205 7.26 25.30 19.72
C PHE A 205 7.83 24.67 18.44
N PHE A 206 6.95 24.28 17.52
CA PHE A 206 7.37 23.70 16.24
C PHE A 206 8.11 24.76 15.40
N GLY A 207 9.13 24.37 14.62
CA GLY A 207 9.92 25.33 13.83
C GLY A 207 10.77 26.36 14.60
N CYS A 208 10.84 26.30 15.94
CA CYS A 208 11.71 27.17 16.75
C CYS A 208 13.19 26.76 16.60
N SER A 209 13.79 27.07 15.45
CA SER A 209 15.09 26.53 15.04
C SER A 209 16.30 27.00 15.85
N SER A 210 16.19 28.07 16.64
CA SER A 210 17.23 28.52 17.59
C SER A 210 17.01 28.05 19.04
N LEU A 211 15.95 27.27 19.30
CA LEU A 211 15.59 26.88 20.65
C LEU A 211 16.59 25.87 21.22
N THR A 212 17.30 26.26 22.25
CA THR A 212 18.33 25.45 22.93
C THR A 212 17.82 24.81 24.22
N ALA A 213 16.80 25.39 24.84
CA ALA A 213 16.24 24.93 26.11
C ALA A 213 14.76 25.26 26.30
N ILE A 214 14.01 24.30 26.81
CA ILE A 214 12.67 24.47 27.40
C ILE A 214 12.82 24.20 28.89
N ASN A 215 12.88 25.27 29.67
CA ASN A 215 12.99 25.20 31.13
C ASN A 215 11.60 25.07 31.75
N VAL A 216 11.51 24.49 32.94
CA VAL A 216 10.25 24.34 33.67
C VAL A 216 10.45 24.82 35.11
N ASN A 217 9.53 25.63 35.60
CA ASN A 217 9.50 26.03 37.01
C ASN A 217 9.44 24.78 37.91
N TYR A 218 10.26 24.73 38.96
CA TYR A 218 10.38 23.58 39.85
C TYR A 218 9.07 23.21 40.56
N GLU A 219 8.17 24.18 40.75
CA GLU A 219 6.83 23.98 41.35
C GLU A 219 5.78 23.50 40.34
N ASN A 220 6.10 23.38 39.05
CA ASN A 220 5.15 22.83 38.08
C ASN A 220 4.86 21.34 38.40
N GLU A 221 3.59 20.98 38.52
CA GLU A 221 3.14 19.64 38.92
C GLU A 221 3.01 18.65 37.74
N ASN A 222 3.08 19.11 36.50
CA ASN A 222 2.80 18.32 35.28
C ASN A 222 4.03 18.05 34.42
N TYR A 223 5.03 18.93 34.48
CA TYR A 223 6.21 18.91 33.62
C TYR A 223 7.49 19.05 34.43
N THR A 224 8.60 18.65 33.82
CA THR A 224 9.94 18.94 34.32
C THR A 224 10.90 19.12 33.16
N SER A 225 12.04 19.77 33.43
CA SER A 225 13.10 19.94 32.46
C SER A 225 14.39 19.33 32.99
N VAL A 226 15.08 18.57 32.13
CA VAL A 226 16.42 18.06 32.43
C VAL A 226 17.34 18.51 31.30
N ASP A 227 18.34 19.31 31.64
CA ASP A 227 19.29 19.88 30.67
C ASP A 227 18.59 20.62 29.49
N GLY A 228 17.50 21.34 29.80
CA GLY A 228 16.71 22.07 28.81
C GLY A 228 15.80 21.22 27.93
N ILE A 229 15.71 19.89 28.14
CA ILE A 229 14.77 19.01 27.45
C ILE A 229 13.49 18.88 28.28
N LEU A 230 12.33 18.95 27.62
CA LEU A 230 11.02 18.87 28.27
C LEU A 230 10.59 17.41 28.46
N PHE A 231 10.17 17.08 29.68
CA PHE A 231 9.60 15.79 30.06
C PHE A 231 8.27 15.97 30.79
N ASN A 232 7.47 14.91 30.87
CA ASN A 232 6.40 14.83 31.87
C ASN A 232 6.98 14.87 33.30
N LYS A 233 6.16 15.16 34.31
CA LYS A 233 6.64 15.35 35.70
C LYS A 233 7.49 14.19 36.21
N ASP A 234 7.04 12.96 35.93
CA ASP A 234 7.68 11.72 36.38
C ASP A 234 8.89 11.32 35.52
N LYS A 235 9.20 12.08 34.46
CA LYS A 235 10.28 11.86 33.49
C LYS A 235 10.19 10.60 32.65
N THR A 236 9.10 9.86 32.74
CA THR A 236 8.87 8.63 31.98
C THR A 236 8.64 8.88 30.48
N VAL A 237 8.34 10.12 30.08
CA VAL A 237 8.14 10.50 28.67
C VAL A 237 8.96 11.74 28.33
N LEU A 238 9.81 11.64 27.29
CA LEU A 238 10.44 12.80 26.67
C LEU A 238 9.44 13.45 25.72
N LEU A 239 9.06 14.69 26.01
CA LEU A 239 7.98 15.39 25.30
C LEU A 239 8.49 16.33 24.21
N ARG A 240 9.63 16.99 24.42
CA ARG A 240 10.22 17.86 23.40
C ARG A 240 11.73 18.03 23.60
N TYR A 241 12.48 17.72 22.55
CA TYR A 241 13.89 17.99 22.36
C TYR A 241 14.05 19.35 21.64
N PRO A 242 14.81 20.31 22.18
CA PRO A 242 15.00 21.60 21.53
C PRO A 242 15.81 21.48 20.23
N HIS A 243 15.36 22.13 19.15
CA HIS A 243 15.95 22.03 17.81
C HIS A 243 17.44 22.36 17.77
N ALA A 244 17.85 23.45 18.45
CA ALA A 244 19.24 23.93 18.47
C ALA A 244 20.08 23.35 19.62
N LYS A 245 19.56 22.35 20.35
CA LYS A 245 20.32 21.74 21.45
C LYS A 245 21.62 21.14 20.91
N ALA A 246 22.73 21.57 21.49
CA ALA A 246 24.06 21.13 21.08
C ALA A 246 24.30 19.66 21.43
N GLY A 247 25.09 18.98 20.60
CA GLY A 247 25.50 17.59 20.80
C GLY A 247 25.19 16.73 19.59
N SER A 248 26.17 15.93 19.15
CA SER A 248 26.02 14.99 18.04
C SER A 248 25.40 13.66 18.42
N GLU A 249 25.34 13.37 19.72
CA GLU A 249 24.80 12.13 20.25
C GLU A 249 23.92 12.45 21.46
N TYR A 250 22.78 11.77 21.53
CA TYR A 250 21.91 11.80 22.69
C TYR A 250 21.55 10.39 23.14
N ILE A 251 21.99 10.05 24.35
CA ILE A 251 21.58 8.84 25.05
C ILE A 251 20.38 9.21 25.92
N VAL A 252 19.22 8.65 25.60
CA VAL A 252 18.00 8.87 26.37
C VAL A 252 18.22 8.33 27.80
N PRO A 253 17.88 9.09 28.86
CA PRO A 253 18.05 8.61 30.23
C PRO A 253 17.25 7.33 30.53
N ASP A 254 17.79 6.49 31.42
CA ASP A 254 17.24 5.16 31.78
C ASP A 254 15.87 5.18 32.49
N TYR A 255 15.46 6.34 33.00
CA TYR A 255 14.12 6.55 33.58
C TYR A 255 13.04 6.91 32.54
N VAL A 256 13.41 7.11 31.27
CA VAL A 256 12.48 7.41 30.18
C VAL A 256 12.03 6.11 29.53
N ASN A 257 10.72 5.91 29.45
CA ASN A 257 10.12 4.70 28.90
C ASN A 257 9.61 4.93 27.48
N SER A 258 9.13 6.14 27.18
CA SER A 258 8.59 6.51 25.87
C SER A 258 9.17 7.80 25.32
N ILE A 259 9.26 7.86 24.01
CA ILE A 259 9.46 9.08 23.24
C ILE A 259 8.08 9.57 22.80
N GLY A 260 7.68 10.76 23.23
CA GLY A 260 6.38 11.32 22.89
C GLY A 260 6.25 11.67 21.41
N SER A 261 5.01 11.89 20.97
CA SER A 261 4.75 12.37 19.60
C SER A 261 5.46 13.69 19.35
N ASN A 262 6.04 13.84 18.15
CA ASN A 262 6.79 15.02 17.72
C ASN A 262 7.96 15.41 18.64
N ALA A 263 8.42 14.52 19.53
CA ALA A 263 9.37 14.89 20.57
C ALA A 263 10.71 15.40 20.01
N PHE A 264 11.19 14.81 18.94
CA PHE A 264 12.37 15.22 18.19
C PHE A 264 12.01 15.73 16.79
N GLN A 265 10.75 15.97 16.46
CA GLN A 265 10.38 16.42 15.12
C GLN A 265 11.16 17.67 14.72
N ASP A 266 11.72 17.64 13.51
CA ASP A 266 12.65 18.60 12.96
C ASP A 266 13.82 18.85 13.90
N CYS A 267 14.37 17.83 14.56
CA CYS A 267 15.56 18.03 15.36
C CYS A 267 16.68 18.57 14.46
N GLY A 268 17.40 19.60 14.92
CA GLY A 268 18.37 20.30 14.10
C GLY A 268 19.48 19.38 13.60
N THR A 269 20.22 19.85 12.59
CA THR A 269 21.29 19.09 11.92
C THR A 269 22.49 18.72 12.81
N GLN A 270 22.45 19.12 14.08
CA GLN A 270 23.50 18.82 15.04
C GLN A 270 23.41 17.41 15.61
N LEU A 271 22.21 16.81 15.73
CA LEU A 271 22.01 15.50 16.36
C LEU A 271 22.15 14.39 15.31
N ASN A 272 23.22 13.59 15.41
CA ASN A 272 23.54 12.54 14.45
C ASN A 272 23.22 11.13 14.95
N SER A 273 23.19 10.92 16.26
CA SER A 273 22.95 9.59 16.85
C SER A 273 22.03 9.66 18.04
N ILE A 274 21.12 8.70 18.13
CA ILE A 274 20.25 8.52 19.29
C ILE A 274 20.32 7.09 19.77
N VAL A 275 20.49 6.94 21.08
CA VAL A 275 20.43 5.65 21.78
C VAL A 275 19.29 5.71 22.79
N ILE A 276 18.28 4.87 22.59
CA ILE A 276 17.18 4.64 23.53
C ILE A 276 17.54 3.37 24.31
N PRO A 277 17.99 3.44 25.57
CA PRO A 277 18.43 2.25 26.30
C PRO A 277 17.28 1.37 26.74
N ASP A 278 17.61 0.21 27.31
CA ASP A 278 16.65 -0.70 27.94
C ASP A 278 16.11 -0.06 29.24
N THR A 279 14.82 0.25 29.27
CA THR A 279 14.10 0.86 30.41
C THR A 279 12.83 0.07 30.74
N ALA A 280 11.80 0.68 31.32
CA ALA A 280 10.48 0.03 31.39
C ALA A 280 9.76 0.11 30.04
N ALA A 281 8.77 -0.78 29.82
CA ALA A 281 8.08 -0.87 28.55
C ALA A 281 7.49 0.48 28.11
N GLY A 282 7.69 0.82 26.83
CA GLY A 282 7.15 2.05 26.25
C GLY A 282 7.22 2.09 24.73
N THR A 283 7.12 3.28 24.15
CA THR A 283 6.83 3.47 22.72
C THR A 283 7.62 4.63 22.12
N ILE A 284 7.80 4.60 20.81
CA ILE A 284 8.18 5.77 20.02
C ILE A 284 6.92 6.29 19.34
N GLY A 285 6.46 7.47 19.73
CA GLY A 285 5.19 8.04 19.29
C GLY A 285 5.17 8.56 17.84
N GLU A 286 3.99 8.99 17.41
CA GLU A 286 3.74 9.53 16.07
C GLU A 286 4.66 10.72 15.76
N TYR A 287 5.25 10.77 14.57
CA TYR A 287 6.18 11.83 14.15
C TYR A 287 7.37 12.06 15.11
N ALA A 288 7.72 11.11 15.98
CA ALA A 288 8.68 11.33 17.05
C ALA A 288 10.00 11.94 16.57
N PHE A 289 10.54 11.48 15.44
CA PHE A 289 11.77 11.92 14.79
C PHE A 289 11.52 12.41 13.35
N ASP A 290 10.28 12.71 12.99
CA ASP A 290 9.93 13.22 11.67
C ASP A 290 10.81 14.41 11.28
N GLY A 291 11.37 14.39 10.07
CA GLY A 291 12.20 15.47 9.55
C GLY A 291 13.53 15.67 10.30
N CYS A 292 14.02 14.70 11.06
CA CYS A 292 15.34 14.77 11.72
C CYS A 292 16.48 14.64 10.69
N LEU A 293 16.71 15.70 9.90
CA LEU A 293 17.66 15.73 8.79
C LEU A 293 19.13 15.60 9.21
N GLY A 294 19.47 15.68 10.50
CA GLY A 294 20.83 15.43 11.00
C GLY A 294 21.11 13.97 11.37
N LEU A 295 20.05 13.18 11.61
CA LEU A 295 20.13 11.87 12.25
C LEU A 295 20.70 10.84 11.28
N GLU A 296 21.81 10.22 11.65
CA GLU A 296 22.52 9.19 10.87
C GLU A 296 22.34 7.78 11.43
N SER A 297 22.11 7.65 12.74
CA SER A 297 21.94 6.34 13.38
C SER A 297 20.99 6.36 14.56
N VAL A 298 20.24 5.27 14.73
CA VAL A 298 19.32 5.07 15.85
C VAL A 298 19.52 3.67 16.42
N THR A 299 19.71 3.59 17.74
CA THR A 299 19.70 2.32 18.48
C THR A 299 18.53 2.31 19.45
N ILE A 300 17.59 1.40 19.25
CA ILE A 300 16.41 1.18 20.08
C ILE A 300 16.65 -0.03 20.96
N GLY A 301 16.58 0.16 22.28
CA GLY A 301 16.71 -0.90 23.27
C GLY A 301 15.54 -1.88 23.27
N ASN A 302 15.69 -2.94 24.05
CA ASN A 302 14.76 -4.06 24.19
C ASN A 302 13.52 -3.76 25.05
N SER A 303 13.19 -2.50 25.31
CA SER A 303 12.01 -2.13 26.11
C SER A 303 10.94 -1.40 25.31
N ILE A 304 11.27 -0.88 24.12
CA ILE A 304 10.27 -0.28 23.24
C ILE A 304 9.46 -1.40 22.59
N THR A 305 8.13 -1.26 22.62
CA THR A 305 7.20 -2.26 22.07
C THR A 305 6.57 -1.82 20.75
N LEU A 306 6.58 -0.53 20.45
CA LEU A 306 5.93 0.05 19.27
C LEU A 306 6.77 1.20 18.72
N ILE A 307 6.95 1.20 17.40
CA ILE A 307 7.36 2.35 16.61
C ILE A 307 6.11 2.81 15.86
N ASP A 308 5.59 3.98 16.20
CA ASP A 308 4.29 4.45 15.68
C ASP A 308 4.41 5.10 14.28
N THR A 309 3.27 5.56 13.77
CA THR A 309 3.11 6.16 12.44
C THR A 309 4.09 7.32 12.23
N ARG A 310 4.79 7.32 11.09
CA ARG A 310 5.76 8.37 10.70
C ARG A 310 6.85 8.65 11.74
N ALA A 311 7.15 7.71 12.63
CA ALA A 311 8.09 7.93 13.73
C ALA A 311 9.47 8.44 13.27
N PHE A 312 9.95 8.05 12.09
CA PHE A 312 11.21 8.50 11.48
C PHE A 312 11.00 8.97 10.02
N TRP A 313 9.79 9.43 9.68
CA TRP A 313 9.48 9.93 8.33
C TRP A 313 10.46 11.03 7.91
N GLU A 314 10.90 11.01 6.65
CA GLU A 314 11.86 11.97 6.07
C GLU A 314 13.19 12.12 6.84
N CYS A 315 13.61 11.14 7.63
CA CYS A 315 14.98 11.08 8.19
C CYS A 315 16.01 10.76 7.10
N THR A 316 16.15 11.64 6.12
CA THR A 316 16.86 11.40 4.85
C THR A 316 18.36 11.09 5.01
N ASN A 317 19.00 11.47 6.12
CA ASN A 317 20.40 11.15 6.40
C ASN A 317 20.61 9.88 7.25
N LEU A 318 19.52 9.24 7.69
CA LEU A 318 19.58 8.03 8.51
C LEU A 318 20.18 6.89 7.69
N LYS A 319 21.25 6.27 8.20
CA LYS A 319 21.99 5.18 7.54
C LYS A 319 21.78 3.83 8.21
N SER A 320 21.59 3.81 9.52
CA SER A 320 21.47 2.56 10.28
C SER A 320 20.44 2.65 11.40
N VAL A 321 19.59 1.64 11.50
CA VAL A 321 18.64 1.48 12.60
C VAL A 321 18.80 0.11 13.23
N ILE A 322 18.95 0.08 14.56
CA ILE A 322 18.88 -1.15 15.35
C ILE A 322 17.58 -1.11 16.14
N ILE A 323 16.69 -2.07 15.87
CA ILE A 323 15.41 -2.22 16.54
C ILE A 323 15.52 -3.32 17.60
N GLY A 324 15.24 -2.97 18.86
CA GLY A 324 15.35 -3.88 19.99
C GLY A 324 14.32 -5.01 19.97
N ASN A 325 14.59 -6.06 20.75
CA ASN A 325 13.85 -7.32 20.67
C ASN A 325 12.39 -7.27 21.11
N SER A 326 11.92 -6.20 21.75
CA SER A 326 10.53 -6.12 22.25
C SER A 326 9.58 -5.38 21.30
N VAL A 327 10.09 -4.78 20.22
CA VAL A 327 9.22 -4.08 19.25
C VAL A 327 8.38 -5.12 18.53
N THR A 328 7.06 -5.02 18.67
CA THR A 328 6.12 -5.93 18.01
C THR A 328 5.54 -5.35 16.72
N SER A 329 5.53 -4.03 16.58
CA SER A 329 4.97 -3.37 15.41
C SER A 329 5.81 -2.17 14.98
N ILE A 330 6.02 -2.09 13.67
CA ILE A 330 6.56 -0.92 12.96
C ILE A 330 5.39 -0.29 12.22
N GLY A 331 5.04 0.94 12.58
CA GLY A 331 3.85 1.64 12.11
C GLY A 331 3.89 2.08 10.65
N THR A 332 2.76 2.58 10.18
CA THR A 332 2.60 3.16 8.85
C THR A 332 3.61 4.29 8.62
N ASP A 333 4.26 4.29 7.46
CA ASP A 333 5.23 5.32 7.05
C ASP A 333 6.41 5.50 8.03
N ALA A 334 6.67 4.55 8.94
CA ALA A 334 7.59 4.75 10.06
C ALA A 334 9.00 5.18 9.63
N PHE A 335 9.50 4.68 8.51
CA PHE A 335 10.78 5.04 7.89
C PHE A 335 10.60 5.45 6.42
N GLU A 336 9.41 5.92 6.02
CA GLU A 336 9.18 6.44 4.66
C GLU A 336 10.16 7.59 4.35
N ASP A 337 10.74 7.57 3.15
CA ASP A 337 11.72 8.56 2.66
C ASP A 337 13.03 8.65 3.48
N CYS A 338 13.38 7.61 4.24
CA CYS A 338 14.74 7.42 4.79
C CYS A 338 15.72 7.01 3.67
N THR A 339 15.92 7.88 2.69
CA THR A 339 16.58 7.56 1.40
C THR A 339 18.04 7.09 1.53
N ASN A 340 18.75 7.45 2.60
CA ASN A 340 20.11 6.96 2.88
C ASN A 340 20.16 5.72 3.81
N LEU A 341 19.03 5.13 4.17
CA LEU A 341 18.99 3.99 5.09
C LEU A 341 19.61 2.77 4.42
N GLU A 342 20.77 2.33 4.91
CA GLU A 342 21.53 1.21 4.36
C GLU A 342 21.25 -0.08 5.12
N THR A 343 21.09 0.01 6.45
CA THR A 343 20.98 -1.16 7.33
C THR A 343 19.85 -1.03 8.34
N VAL A 344 19.05 -2.08 8.46
CA VAL A 344 18.02 -2.23 9.49
C VAL A 344 18.21 -3.58 10.17
N VAL A 345 18.40 -3.57 11.48
CA VAL A 345 18.41 -4.78 12.30
C VAL A 345 17.06 -4.87 13.01
N LEU A 346 16.25 -5.86 12.65
CA LEU A 346 14.97 -6.12 13.29
C LEU A 346 15.15 -6.94 14.57
N GLY A 347 14.40 -6.57 15.60
CA GLY A 347 14.31 -7.34 16.84
C GLY A 347 13.45 -8.59 16.68
N ASN A 348 13.71 -9.61 17.48
CA ASN A 348 13.08 -10.94 17.34
C ASN A 348 11.57 -11.03 17.68
N SER A 349 10.91 -9.94 18.04
CA SER A 349 9.46 -9.91 18.32
C SER A 349 8.65 -9.08 17.33
N VAL A 350 9.25 -8.55 16.26
CA VAL A 350 8.50 -7.81 15.23
C VAL A 350 7.49 -8.75 14.58
N GLU A 351 6.20 -8.47 14.75
CA GLU A 351 5.08 -9.22 14.18
C GLU A 351 4.51 -8.53 12.93
N THR A 352 4.47 -7.19 12.94
CA THR A 352 3.86 -6.39 11.88
C THR A 352 4.82 -5.34 11.34
N ILE A 353 4.92 -5.27 10.01
CA ILE A 353 5.53 -4.17 9.25
C ILE A 353 4.40 -3.44 8.52
N GLY A 354 4.11 -2.21 8.94
CA GLY A 354 2.97 -1.41 8.50
C GLY A 354 3.08 -0.87 7.07
N ASP A 355 1.99 -0.27 6.58
CA ASP A 355 1.91 0.30 5.23
C ASP A 355 3.04 1.27 4.99
N ARG A 356 3.73 1.15 3.85
CA ARG A 356 4.82 2.06 3.45
C ARG A 356 5.93 2.23 4.52
N ALA A 357 6.08 1.28 5.45
CA ALA A 357 6.99 1.41 6.59
C ALA A 357 8.44 1.71 6.20
N PHE A 358 8.94 1.18 5.08
CA PHE A 358 10.26 1.46 4.50
C PHE A 358 10.14 1.98 3.06
N TYR A 359 9.04 2.67 2.73
CA TYR A 359 8.81 3.23 1.40
C TYR A 359 9.94 4.20 1.01
N ASN A 360 10.47 4.03 -0.20
CA ASN A 360 11.54 4.83 -0.77
C ASN A 360 12.84 4.85 0.07
N CYS A 361 13.13 3.78 0.82
CA CYS A 361 14.44 3.54 1.45
C CYS A 361 15.47 3.10 0.40
N GLN A 362 15.85 4.01 -0.49
CA GLN A 362 16.59 3.71 -1.74
C GLN A 362 17.92 2.98 -1.55
N LYS A 363 18.60 3.18 -0.41
CA LYS A 363 19.89 2.52 -0.11
C LYS A 363 19.77 1.22 0.69
N LEU A 364 18.57 0.80 1.05
CA LEU A 364 18.38 -0.39 1.87
C LEU A 364 18.73 -1.61 1.02
N GLN A 365 19.69 -2.42 1.47
CA GLN A 365 20.25 -3.52 0.68
C GLN A 365 19.56 -4.87 0.95
N SER A 366 19.22 -5.12 2.22
CA SER A 366 18.58 -6.35 2.66
C SER A 366 17.87 -6.14 4.00
N ILE A 367 16.87 -6.97 4.28
CA ILE A 367 16.28 -7.13 5.61
C ILE A 367 16.22 -8.62 5.92
N ASN A 368 16.68 -8.97 7.10
CA ASN A 368 16.49 -10.30 7.67
C ASN A 368 15.20 -10.26 8.51
N PHE A 369 14.12 -10.83 7.98
CA PHE A 369 12.87 -10.95 8.73
C PHE A 369 13.01 -11.99 9.84
N PRO A 370 12.72 -11.65 11.11
CA PRO A 370 12.67 -12.63 12.18
C PRO A 370 11.45 -13.55 12.04
N GLU A 371 11.52 -14.76 12.62
CA GLU A 371 10.43 -15.77 12.65
C GLU A 371 9.15 -15.29 13.38
N SER A 372 9.19 -14.11 14.00
CA SER A 372 8.01 -13.47 14.60
C SER A 372 7.16 -12.74 13.57
N VAL A 373 7.67 -12.40 12.38
CA VAL A 373 6.92 -11.62 11.39
C VAL A 373 5.72 -12.45 10.91
N ARG A 374 4.54 -11.84 10.97
CA ARG A 374 3.27 -12.39 10.49
C ARG A 374 2.71 -11.58 9.33
N VAL A 375 2.89 -10.26 9.36
CA VAL A 375 2.22 -9.35 8.43
C VAL A 375 3.21 -8.35 7.84
N ILE A 376 3.22 -8.26 6.50
CA ILE A 376 3.96 -7.29 5.71
C ILE A 376 2.94 -6.54 4.83
N MET A 377 2.66 -5.28 5.19
CA MET A 377 1.58 -4.48 4.61
C MET A 377 1.96 -3.76 3.31
N PHE A 378 0.95 -3.17 2.69
CA PHE A 378 0.96 -2.45 1.42
C PHE A 378 2.20 -1.57 1.21
N SER A 379 2.90 -1.77 0.10
CA SER A 379 4.04 -0.93 -0.34
C SER A 379 5.16 -0.76 0.69
N SER A 380 5.30 -1.66 1.67
CA SER A 380 6.25 -1.50 2.79
C SER A 380 7.71 -1.39 2.36
N PHE A 381 8.12 -1.93 1.21
CA PHE A 381 9.47 -1.80 0.63
C PHE A 381 9.46 -1.18 -0.77
N TYR A 382 8.38 -0.52 -1.16
CA TYR A 382 8.27 0.14 -2.47
C TYR A 382 9.45 1.09 -2.69
N GLY A 383 10.08 1.04 -3.86
CA GLY A 383 11.17 1.95 -4.22
C GLY A 383 12.47 1.74 -3.44
N CYS A 384 12.64 0.61 -2.75
CA CYS A 384 13.94 0.21 -2.19
C CYS A 384 14.87 -0.23 -3.33
N THR A 385 15.40 0.74 -4.08
CA THR A 385 16.09 0.49 -5.36
C THR A 385 17.42 -0.24 -5.22
N SER A 386 18.04 -0.28 -4.02
CA SER A 386 19.26 -1.03 -3.73
C SER A 386 19.03 -2.43 -3.14
N PHE A 387 17.78 -2.85 -2.96
CA PHE A 387 17.45 -4.13 -2.32
C PHE A 387 17.83 -5.29 -3.24
N GLU A 388 18.76 -6.17 -2.83
CA GLU A 388 19.39 -7.17 -3.73
C GLU A 388 18.70 -8.54 -3.68
N SER A 389 18.28 -8.98 -2.49
CA SER A 389 17.61 -10.26 -2.30
C SER A 389 16.67 -10.20 -1.11
N VAL A 390 15.64 -11.05 -1.13
CA VAL A 390 14.68 -11.15 -0.04
C VAL A 390 14.23 -12.59 0.21
N VAL A 391 14.12 -12.95 1.49
CA VAL A 391 13.56 -14.22 1.95
C VAL A 391 12.36 -13.93 2.85
N ILE A 392 11.16 -14.25 2.39
CA ILE A 392 9.92 -14.13 3.17
C ILE A 392 9.70 -15.46 3.90
N PRO A 393 9.74 -15.49 5.25
CA PRO A 393 9.66 -16.73 6.02
C PRO A 393 8.26 -17.36 5.98
N ASP A 394 8.18 -18.64 6.32
CA ASP A 394 6.92 -19.42 6.33
C ASP A 394 5.91 -18.93 7.39
N THR A 395 6.40 -18.14 8.35
CA THR A 395 5.60 -17.51 9.38
C THR A 395 4.75 -16.35 8.87
N VAL A 396 5.04 -15.81 7.68
CA VAL A 396 4.25 -14.72 7.10
C VAL A 396 2.90 -15.26 6.64
N GLU A 397 1.83 -14.69 7.21
CA GLU A 397 0.43 -15.00 6.92
C GLU A 397 -0.19 -13.98 5.95
N THR A 398 0.38 -12.78 5.86
CA THR A 398 -0.12 -11.71 4.99
C THR A 398 1.05 -10.96 4.34
N LEU A 399 1.04 -10.95 3.00
CA LEU A 399 1.98 -10.23 2.15
C LEU A 399 1.16 -9.42 1.13
N GLU A 400 1.03 -8.12 1.36
CA GLU A 400 0.11 -7.27 0.59
C GLU A 400 0.67 -6.78 -0.76
N ALA A 401 -0.17 -6.03 -1.49
CA ALA A 401 0.16 -5.47 -2.79
C ALA A 401 1.34 -4.49 -2.75
N TYR A 402 2.08 -4.44 -3.86
CA TYR A 402 3.18 -3.52 -4.15
C TYR A 402 4.35 -3.53 -3.15
N VAL A 403 4.46 -4.55 -2.29
CA VAL A 403 5.49 -4.61 -1.23
C VAL A 403 6.90 -4.38 -1.77
N PHE A 404 7.29 -4.99 -2.89
CA PHE A 404 8.61 -4.80 -3.53
C PHE A 404 8.52 -4.06 -4.88
N ASN A 405 7.48 -3.26 -5.11
CA ASN A 405 7.37 -2.51 -6.35
C ASN A 405 8.57 -1.54 -6.51
N ASP A 406 9.15 -1.48 -7.70
CA ASP A 406 10.31 -0.66 -8.07
C ASP A 406 11.57 -0.93 -7.22
N CYS A 407 11.70 -2.15 -6.66
CA CYS A 407 12.97 -2.68 -6.15
C CYS A 407 13.90 -3.06 -7.31
N THR A 408 14.44 -2.06 -8.02
CA THR A 408 15.10 -2.25 -9.33
C THR A 408 16.34 -3.15 -9.31
N ASN A 409 17.03 -3.27 -8.17
CA ASN A 409 18.20 -4.16 -8.00
C ASN A 409 17.85 -5.53 -7.41
N LEU A 410 16.58 -5.85 -7.16
CA LEU A 410 16.20 -7.14 -6.59
C LEU A 410 16.48 -8.25 -7.60
N GLU A 411 17.49 -9.08 -7.33
CA GLU A 411 17.92 -10.15 -8.23
C GLU A 411 17.17 -11.45 -7.97
N SER A 412 16.81 -11.71 -6.70
CA SER A 412 16.13 -12.93 -6.26
C SER A 412 15.15 -12.70 -5.12
N ALA A 413 14.03 -13.43 -5.15
CA ALA A 413 13.04 -13.46 -4.09
C ALA A 413 12.64 -14.90 -3.73
N GLU A 414 12.77 -15.26 -2.46
CA GLU A 414 12.30 -16.55 -1.94
C GLU A 414 11.06 -16.33 -1.06
N ILE A 415 9.91 -16.84 -1.50
CA ILE A 415 8.66 -16.74 -0.74
C ILE A 415 8.34 -18.12 -0.15
N HIS A 416 8.60 -18.27 1.15
CA HIS A 416 8.23 -19.47 1.92
C HIS A 416 6.91 -19.29 2.67
N ALA A 417 6.34 -18.08 2.64
CA ALA A 417 5.09 -17.69 3.29
C ALA A 417 3.89 -18.58 2.89
N ASN A 418 3.00 -18.83 3.85
CA ASN A 418 1.77 -19.59 3.60
C ASN A 418 0.64 -18.68 3.07
N ILE A 419 0.86 -18.08 1.90
CA ILE A 419 -0.08 -17.16 1.24
C ILE A 419 -0.86 -17.86 0.12
N THR A 420 -2.08 -17.37 -0.15
CA THR A 420 -2.98 -17.92 -1.18
C THR A 420 -2.88 -17.21 -2.54
N SER A 421 -2.25 -16.04 -2.57
CA SER A 421 -2.15 -15.16 -3.73
C SER A 421 -0.79 -14.44 -3.73
N LEU A 422 -0.25 -14.19 -4.91
CA LEU A 422 0.72 -13.10 -5.08
C LEU A 422 -0.07 -11.85 -5.42
N GLU A 423 -0.06 -10.86 -4.53
CA GLU A 423 -0.87 -9.65 -4.65
C GLU A 423 -0.42 -8.71 -5.79
N ASP A 424 -1.26 -7.72 -6.08
CA ASP A 424 -1.06 -6.78 -7.18
C ASP A 424 0.29 -6.07 -7.08
N GLY A 425 1.03 -6.04 -8.20
CA GLY A 425 2.29 -5.32 -8.34
C GLY A 425 3.39 -5.73 -7.36
N LEU A 426 3.31 -6.91 -6.73
CA LEU A 426 4.25 -7.35 -5.69
C LEU A 426 5.72 -7.15 -6.08
N PHE A 427 6.09 -7.45 -7.33
CA PHE A 427 7.43 -7.27 -7.90
C PHE A 427 7.44 -6.36 -9.14
N ARG A 428 6.42 -5.53 -9.33
CA ARG A 428 6.35 -4.62 -10.47
C ARG A 428 7.59 -3.72 -10.51
N GLY A 429 8.23 -3.58 -11.67
CA GLY A 429 9.42 -2.77 -11.84
C GLY A 429 10.71 -3.35 -11.25
N CYS A 430 10.71 -4.60 -10.75
CA CYS A 430 11.93 -5.29 -10.33
C CYS A 430 12.78 -5.69 -11.55
N THR A 431 13.43 -4.73 -12.19
CA THR A 431 14.11 -4.90 -13.48
C THR A 431 15.27 -5.88 -13.46
N SER A 432 15.88 -6.13 -12.30
CA SER A 432 16.99 -7.09 -12.12
C SER A 432 16.53 -8.49 -11.72
N LEU A 433 15.23 -8.72 -11.51
CA LEU A 433 14.72 -9.98 -10.97
C LEU A 433 14.92 -11.12 -11.96
N THR A 434 15.67 -12.15 -11.55
CA THR A 434 15.97 -13.32 -12.38
C THR A 434 15.38 -14.61 -11.84
N SER A 435 15.11 -14.69 -10.53
CA SER A 435 14.60 -15.89 -9.87
C SER A 435 13.59 -15.55 -8.78
N VAL A 436 12.48 -16.29 -8.77
CA VAL A 436 11.43 -16.18 -7.76
C VAL A 436 11.02 -17.58 -7.36
N THR A 437 11.06 -17.89 -6.06
CA THR A 437 10.46 -19.11 -5.51
C THR A 437 9.05 -18.78 -5.04
N ILE A 438 8.07 -19.52 -5.57
CA ILE A 438 6.64 -19.33 -5.28
C ILE A 438 6.13 -20.57 -4.54
N PRO A 439 5.43 -20.43 -3.41
CA PRO A 439 4.96 -21.58 -2.65
C PRO A 439 3.75 -22.24 -3.33
N ASP A 440 3.62 -23.56 -3.17
CA ASP A 440 2.54 -24.36 -3.77
C ASP A 440 1.13 -23.99 -3.25
N THR A 441 1.06 -23.20 -2.17
CA THR A 441 -0.19 -22.68 -1.59
C THR A 441 -0.82 -21.57 -2.42
N VAL A 442 -0.07 -20.97 -3.34
CA VAL A 442 -0.56 -19.89 -4.21
C VAL A 442 -1.54 -20.43 -5.24
N THR A 443 -2.70 -19.78 -5.31
CA THR A 443 -3.82 -20.11 -6.20
C THR A 443 -4.10 -19.04 -7.25
N SER A 444 -3.52 -17.84 -7.12
CA SER A 444 -3.71 -16.75 -8.07
C SER A 444 -2.54 -15.77 -8.08
N PHE A 445 -2.25 -15.18 -9.24
CA PHE A 445 -1.40 -13.99 -9.36
C PHE A 445 -2.28 -12.76 -9.62
N GLY A 446 -2.02 -11.68 -8.89
CA GLY A 446 -2.69 -10.39 -9.04
C GLY A 446 -2.27 -9.65 -10.31
N ASP A 447 -2.83 -8.46 -10.46
CA ASP A 447 -2.53 -7.57 -11.57
C ASP A 447 -1.09 -7.03 -11.42
N ASP A 448 -0.38 -6.86 -12.54
CA ASP A 448 0.96 -6.29 -12.59
C ASP A 448 2.06 -7.02 -11.78
N THR A 449 1.83 -8.21 -11.20
CA THR A 449 2.75 -8.85 -10.22
C THR A 449 4.23 -8.86 -10.65
N PHE A 450 4.53 -9.14 -11.93
CA PHE A 450 5.88 -9.13 -12.51
C PHE A 450 6.02 -8.11 -13.66
N HIS A 451 5.14 -7.10 -13.74
CA HIS A 451 5.20 -6.09 -14.81
C HIS A 451 6.58 -5.41 -14.81
N ASN A 452 7.24 -5.36 -15.96
CA ASN A 452 8.57 -4.77 -16.19
C ASN A 452 9.69 -5.47 -15.40
N CYS A 453 9.53 -6.75 -15.05
CA CYS A 453 10.66 -7.60 -14.65
C CYS A 453 11.52 -7.96 -15.87
N THR A 454 12.24 -6.99 -16.42
CA THR A 454 12.92 -7.08 -17.71
C THR A 454 14.04 -8.12 -17.77
N SER A 455 14.58 -8.55 -16.63
CA SER A 455 15.60 -9.61 -16.53
C SER A 455 15.02 -11.01 -16.27
N LEU A 456 13.71 -11.14 -16.07
CA LEU A 456 13.07 -12.42 -15.77
C LEU A 456 13.04 -13.30 -17.02
N ALA A 457 13.95 -14.27 -17.12
CA ALA A 457 14.10 -15.13 -18.29
C ALA A 457 13.13 -16.32 -18.30
N SER A 458 12.75 -16.81 -17.12
CA SER A 458 11.83 -17.93 -16.92
C SER A 458 11.15 -17.84 -15.57
N ILE A 459 9.95 -18.41 -15.46
CA ILE A 459 9.23 -18.53 -14.19
C ILE A 459 8.51 -19.88 -14.14
N THR A 460 8.51 -20.51 -12.97
CA THR A 460 7.71 -21.70 -12.69
C THR A 460 6.44 -21.28 -11.97
N ILE A 461 5.29 -21.50 -12.60
CA ILE A 461 3.97 -21.22 -12.02
C ILE A 461 3.50 -22.50 -11.30
N PRO A 462 3.14 -22.48 -10.01
CA PRO A 462 2.68 -23.66 -9.29
C PRO A 462 1.41 -24.28 -9.88
N ASP A 463 1.29 -25.61 -9.81
CA ASP A 463 0.17 -26.40 -10.38
C ASP A 463 -1.21 -26.09 -9.76
N ASN A 464 -1.26 -25.38 -8.63
CA ASN A 464 -2.50 -24.97 -7.96
C ASN A 464 -3.02 -23.59 -8.43
N VAL A 465 -2.28 -22.86 -9.27
CA VAL A 465 -2.69 -21.55 -9.76
C VAL A 465 -3.89 -21.69 -10.70
N THR A 466 -4.95 -20.93 -10.45
CA THR A 466 -6.21 -20.95 -11.20
C THR A 466 -6.46 -19.69 -12.02
N SER A 467 -5.80 -18.57 -11.68
CA SER A 467 -5.93 -17.29 -12.38
C SER A 467 -4.62 -16.50 -12.42
N ILE A 468 -4.36 -15.86 -13.56
CA ILE A 468 -3.26 -14.90 -13.77
C ILE A 468 -3.89 -13.54 -14.10
N GLY A 469 -3.54 -12.51 -13.33
CA GLY A 469 -4.07 -11.15 -13.46
C GLY A 469 -3.70 -10.44 -14.77
N SER A 470 -4.20 -9.21 -14.91
CA SER A 470 -3.87 -8.31 -16.02
C SER A 470 -2.45 -7.79 -15.86
N TYR A 471 -1.76 -7.54 -16.97
CA TYR A 471 -0.38 -7.02 -16.99
C TYR A 471 0.68 -7.84 -16.23
N THR A 472 0.36 -9.05 -15.73
CA THR A 472 1.25 -9.81 -14.82
C THR A 472 2.68 -9.96 -15.33
N PHE A 473 2.90 -10.27 -16.60
CA PHE A 473 4.23 -10.34 -17.25
C PHE A 473 4.44 -9.24 -18.29
N CYS A 474 3.63 -8.17 -18.27
CA CYS A 474 3.75 -7.07 -19.22
C CYS A 474 5.18 -6.49 -19.18
N GLY A 475 5.84 -6.35 -20.32
CA GLY A 475 7.20 -5.84 -20.43
C GLY A 475 8.31 -6.76 -19.91
N CYS A 476 8.04 -8.04 -19.63
CA CYS A 476 9.09 -9.03 -19.31
C CYS A 476 9.91 -9.38 -20.56
N THR A 477 10.76 -8.47 -21.00
CA THR A 477 11.45 -8.56 -22.31
C THR A 477 12.46 -9.70 -22.41
N SER A 478 12.99 -10.23 -21.29
CA SER A 478 13.88 -11.41 -21.30
C SER A 478 13.17 -12.75 -21.27
N LEU A 479 11.86 -12.78 -21.02
CA LEU A 479 11.10 -14.02 -20.83
C LEU A 479 11.04 -14.83 -22.13
N THR A 480 11.68 -16.00 -22.16
CA THR A 480 11.78 -16.81 -23.40
C THR A 480 10.66 -17.82 -23.55
N SER A 481 10.15 -18.33 -22.43
CA SER A 481 9.09 -19.33 -22.37
C SER A 481 8.42 -19.32 -20.99
N VAL A 482 7.13 -19.61 -20.95
CA VAL A 482 6.38 -19.80 -19.70
C VAL A 482 5.58 -21.09 -19.80
N THR A 483 5.67 -21.92 -18.76
CA THR A 483 4.79 -23.09 -18.61
C THR A 483 3.62 -22.67 -17.73
N ILE A 484 2.44 -22.55 -18.32
CA ILE A 484 1.20 -22.26 -17.61
C ILE A 484 0.51 -23.59 -17.26
N PRO A 485 0.21 -23.88 -15.99
CA PRO A 485 -0.38 -25.15 -15.60
C PRO A 485 -1.84 -25.28 -16.07
N ASP A 486 -2.29 -26.51 -16.31
CA ASP A 486 -3.64 -26.81 -16.83
C ASP A 486 -4.77 -26.40 -15.86
N SER A 487 -4.44 -26.12 -14.59
CA SER A 487 -5.33 -25.57 -13.57
C SER A 487 -5.77 -24.13 -13.86
N VAL A 488 -5.02 -23.38 -14.68
CA VAL A 488 -5.35 -21.98 -15.00
C VAL A 488 -6.57 -21.90 -15.91
N THR A 489 -7.58 -21.17 -15.44
CA THR A 489 -8.87 -20.99 -16.12
C THR A 489 -9.05 -19.58 -16.69
N SER A 490 -8.28 -18.60 -16.22
CA SER A 490 -8.34 -17.20 -16.69
C SER A 490 -6.95 -16.55 -16.73
N ILE A 491 -6.70 -15.80 -17.80
CA ILE A 491 -5.49 -14.98 -17.98
C ILE A 491 -5.95 -13.56 -18.34
N GLY A 492 -5.51 -12.56 -17.58
CA GLY A 492 -5.95 -11.17 -17.69
C GLY A 492 -5.52 -10.46 -18.96
N GLU A 493 -6.01 -9.23 -19.14
CA GLU A 493 -5.65 -8.39 -20.29
C GLU A 493 -4.16 -8.01 -20.21
N TYR A 494 -3.50 -7.86 -21.37
CA TYR A 494 -2.08 -7.47 -21.45
C TYR A 494 -1.08 -8.37 -20.70
N ALA A 495 -1.49 -9.57 -20.23
CA ALA A 495 -0.67 -10.37 -19.32
C ALA A 495 0.74 -10.70 -19.86
N PHE A 496 0.91 -10.85 -21.19
CA PHE A 496 2.21 -11.04 -21.84
C PHE A 496 2.53 -9.91 -22.84
N ASN A 497 1.89 -8.75 -22.72
CA ASN A 497 2.17 -7.60 -23.60
C ASN A 497 3.67 -7.23 -23.53
N GLY A 498 4.32 -7.03 -24.66
CA GLY A 498 5.72 -6.62 -24.73
C GLY A 498 6.73 -7.67 -24.25
N CYS A 499 6.35 -8.95 -24.11
CA CYS A 499 7.30 -10.05 -23.89
C CYS A 499 8.08 -10.36 -25.17
N THR A 500 8.99 -9.47 -25.57
CA THR A 500 9.62 -9.47 -26.90
C THR A 500 10.45 -10.71 -27.21
N ASN A 501 10.99 -11.42 -26.20
CA ASN A 501 11.76 -12.66 -26.38
C ASN A 501 10.92 -13.94 -26.21
N LEU A 502 9.62 -13.84 -25.96
CA LEU A 502 8.75 -15.00 -25.77
C LEU A 502 8.59 -15.75 -27.10
N ALA A 503 9.32 -16.86 -27.24
CA ALA A 503 9.38 -17.62 -28.48
C ALA A 503 8.31 -18.70 -28.55
N SER A 504 7.91 -19.25 -27.40
CA SER A 504 6.85 -20.25 -27.29
C SER A 504 6.09 -20.12 -25.97
N ILE A 505 4.81 -20.46 -26.01
CA ILE A 505 3.95 -20.51 -24.83
C ILE A 505 2.93 -21.64 -24.97
N ASN A 506 2.77 -22.42 -23.92
CA ASN A 506 1.74 -23.45 -23.82
C ASN A 506 0.54 -22.88 -23.07
N LEU A 507 -0.58 -22.73 -23.77
CA LEU A 507 -1.83 -22.27 -23.17
C LEU A 507 -2.51 -23.42 -22.41
N PRO A 508 -3.11 -23.14 -21.23
CA PRO A 508 -3.79 -24.15 -20.43
C PRO A 508 -5.04 -24.67 -21.14
N LYS A 509 -5.41 -25.93 -20.91
CA LYS A 509 -6.53 -26.56 -21.64
C LYS A 509 -7.92 -26.02 -21.30
N ALA A 510 -8.07 -25.29 -20.19
CA ALA A 510 -9.36 -24.88 -19.64
C ALA A 510 -9.77 -23.43 -19.96
N ILE A 511 -8.88 -22.59 -20.52
CA ILE A 511 -9.21 -21.19 -20.82
C ILE A 511 -10.29 -21.09 -21.91
N THR A 512 -11.22 -20.16 -21.73
CA THR A 512 -12.37 -19.99 -22.63
C THR A 512 -12.20 -18.83 -23.61
N SER A 513 -11.25 -17.93 -23.37
CA SER A 513 -10.96 -16.76 -24.19
C SER A 513 -9.50 -16.35 -24.12
N LEU A 514 -9.00 -15.70 -25.17
CA LEU A 514 -7.79 -14.90 -25.10
C LEU A 514 -8.17 -13.44 -24.90
N SER A 515 -7.69 -12.83 -23.81
CA SER A 515 -8.03 -11.46 -23.41
C SER A 515 -7.45 -10.40 -24.34
N ASN A 516 -7.91 -9.16 -24.19
CA ASN A 516 -7.43 -8.01 -24.97
C ASN A 516 -5.91 -7.86 -24.82
N SER A 517 -5.23 -7.64 -25.95
CA SER A 517 -3.79 -7.36 -26.01
C SER A 517 -2.89 -8.40 -25.34
N LEU A 518 -3.38 -9.63 -25.14
CA LEU A 518 -2.71 -10.67 -24.34
C LEU A 518 -1.24 -10.90 -24.73
N PHE A 519 -0.95 -10.98 -26.02
CA PHE A 519 0.38 -11.18 -26.60
C PHE A 519 0.86 -9.99 -27.44
N TRP A 520 0.24 -8.81 -27.30
CA TRP A 520 0.64 -7.64 -28.10
C TRP A 520 2.16 -7.42 -27.98
N GLY A 521 2.88 -7.40 -29.10
CA GLY A 521 4.30 -7.09 -29.14
C GLY A 521 5.20 -8.24 -28.71
N CYS A 522 4.69 -9.48 -28.65
CA CYS A 522 5.50 -10.69 -28.54
C CYS A 522 6.22 -10.97 -29.87
N THR A 523 7.23 -10.15 -30.19
CA THR A 523 7.88 -10.13 -31.51
C THR A 523 8.67 -11.39 -31.84
N SER A 524 9.01 -12.23 -30.87
CA SER A 524 9.70 -13.52 -31.08
C SER A 524 8.75 -14.73 -31.20
N LEU A 525 7.46 -14.57 -30.96
CA LEU A 525 6.50 -15.68 -30.99
C LEU A 525 6.28 -16.12 -32.44
N THR A 526 6.73 -17.33 -32.81
CA THR A 526 6.65 -17.83 -34.20
C THR A 526 5.39 -18.62 -34.49
N SER A 527 4.87 -19.33 -33.48
CA SER A 527 3.66 -20.12 -33.59
C SER A 527 2.97 -20.28 -32.24
N ILE A 528 1.65 -20.44 -32.25
CA ILE A 528 0.88 -20.69 -31.03
C ILE A 528 -0.23 -21.72 -31.28
N THR A 529 -0.48 -22.56 -30.28
CA THR A 529 -1.60 -23.50 -30.28
C THR A 529 -2.72 -22.99 -29.38
N ILE A 530 -3.89 -22.76 -29.97
CA ILE A 530 -5.11 -22.33 -29.30
C ILE A 530 -5.90 -23.57 -28.85
N PRO A 531 -6.16 -23.72 -27.53
CA PRO A 531 -6.93 -24.84 -26.98
C PRO A 531 -8.35 -24.93 -27.53
N ALA A 532 -8.91 -26.14 -27.52
CA ALA A 532 -10.25 -26.40 -28.07
C ALA A 532 -11.40 -25.71 -27.29
N SER A 533 -11.12 -25.28 -26.06
CA SER A 533 -12.04 -24.57 -25.17
C SER A 533 -12.18 -23.08 -25.50
N VAL A 534 -11.29 -22.50 -26.29
CA VAL A 534 -11.29 -21.07 -26.59
C VAL A 534 -12.41 -20.74 -27.58
N THR A 535 -13.30 -19.84 -27.17
CA THR A 535 -14.48 -19.40 -27.92
C THR A 535 -14.36 -17.97 -28.45
N SER A 536 -13.46 -17.16 -27.90
CA SER A 536 -13.22 -15.78 -28.33
C SER A 536 -11.74 -15.37 -28.24
N ILE A 537 -11.33 -14.48 -29.12
CA ILE A 537 -10.02 -13.83 -29.14
C ILE A 537 -10.24 -12.31 -29.14
N GLY A 538 -9.79 -11.67 -28.07
CA GLY A 538 -9.98 -10.25 -27.78
C GLY A 538 -9.22 -9.32 -28.71
N SER A 539 -9.53 -8.03 -28.58
CA SER A 539 -8.98 -6.97 -29.41
C SER A 539 -7.45 -6.89 -29.24
N TYR A 540 -6.73 -6.75 -30.34
CA TYR A 540 -5.25 -6.65 -30.36
C TYR A 540 -4.49 -7.83 -29.73
N ALA A 541 -5.12 -8.99 -29.52
CA ALA A 541 -4.53 -10.12 -28.80
C ALA A 541 -3.13 -10.51 -29.31
N PHE A 542 -2.89 -10.45 -30.63
CA PHE A 542 -1.60 -10.73 -31.27
C PHE A 542 -1.04 -9.52 -32.04
N TYR A 543 -1.48 -8.31 -31.76
CA TYR A 543 -0.98 -7.11 -32.46
C TYR A 543 0.55 -6.99 -32.32
N ASP A 544 1.26 -6.55 -33.35
CA ASP A 544 2.73 -6.47 -33.39
C ASP A 544 3.51 -7.77 -33.07
N CYS A 545 2.88 -8.96 -33.17
CA CYS A 545 3.62 -10.24 -33.15
C CYS A 545 4.30 -10.49 -34.50
N THR A 546 5.40 -9.76 -34.76
CA THR A 546 6.03 -9.67 -36.10
C THR A 546 6.62 -10.96 -36.65
N SER A 547 6.96 -11.94 -35.79
CA SER A 547 7.48 -13.24 -36.22
C SER A 547 6.43 -14.34 -36.30
N LEU A 548 5.17 -14.06 -35.96
CA LEU A 548 4.12 -15.08 -35.93
C LEU A 548 3.76 -15.50 -37.36
N THR A 549 3.97 -16.77 -37.69
CA THR A 549 3.67 -17.32 -39.03
C THR A 549 2.53 -18.33 -39.01
N SER A 550 2.29 -19.00 -37.87
CA SER A 550 1.31 -20.09 -37.77
C SER A 550 0.50 -20.03 -36.49
N ILE A 551 -0.82 -20.20 -36.59
CA ILE A 551 -1.72 -20.35 -35.44
C ILE A 551 -2.49 -21.66 -35.60
N TYR A 552 -2.42 -22.55 -34.61
CA TYR A 552 -3.06 -23.87 -34.63
C TYR A 552 -4.28 -23.88 -33.73
N PHE A 553 -5.47 -24.16 -34.28
CA PHE A 553 -6.71 -24.19 -33.53
C PHE A 553 -7.17 -25.63 -33.29
N LYS A 554 -7.19 -26.07 -32.02
CA LYS A 554 -7.68 -27.40 -31.64
C LYS A 554 -9.22 -27.48 -31.59
N GLY A 555 -9.94 -26.35 -31.67
CA GLY A 555 -11.39 -26.24 -31.46
C GLY A 555 -12.21 -25.81 -32.68
N ASP A 556 -13.49 -25.51 -32.42
CA ASP A 556 -14.33 -24.78 -33.38
C ASP A 556 -13.79 -23.35 -33.59
N ALA A 557 -14.20 -22.66 -34.66
CA ALA A 557 -13.72 -21.30 -34.93
C ALA A 557 -14.15 -20.31 -33.82
N PRO A 558 -13.21 -19.59 -33.17
CA PRO A 558 -13.55 -18.58 -32.17
C PRO A 558 -14.06 -17.29 -32.82
N THR A 559 -14.73 -16.44 -32.04
CA THR A 559 -15.02 -15.06 -32.47
C THR A 559 -13.77 -14.21 -32.35
N PHE A 560 -13.47 -13.41 -33.38
CA PHE A 560 -12.35 -12.47 -33.37
C PHE A 560 -12.87 -11.04 -33.14
N GLU A 561 -12.27 -10.34 -32.19
CA GLU A 561 -12.47 -8.91 -32.02
C GLU A 561 -11.53 -8.07 -32.91
N ARG A 562 -11.61 -6.74 -32.77
CA ARG A 562 -10.87 -5.79 -33.59
C ARG A 562 -9.36 -6.04 -33.52
N ASN A 563 -8.72 -6.19 -34.68
CA ASN A 563 -7.27 -6.35 -34.81
C ASN A 563 -6.70 -7.49 -33.93
N ALA A 564 -7.50 -8.54 -33.67
CA ALA A 564 -7.10 -9.66 -32.84
C ALA A 564 -5.83 -10.38 -33.35
N LEU A 565 -5.63 -10.41 -34.67
CA LEU A 565 -4.48 -11.04 -35.34
C LEU A 565 -3.44 -9.98 -35.80
N PRO A 566 -2.17 -10.36 -35.99
CA PRO A 566 -1.11 -9.42 -36.39
C PRO A 566 -1.28 -8.91 -37.83
N GLU A 567 -0.84 -7.67 -38.09
CA GLU A 567 -0.81 -7.05 -39.42
C GLU A 567 0.49 -7.38 -40.20
N THR A 568 0.93 -8.64 -40.19
CA THR A 568 2.22 -9.08 -40.77
C THR A 568 2.07 -9.85 -42.09
N GLU A 569 3.19 -10.28 -42.70
CA GLU A 569 3.19 -11.16 -43.88
C GLU A 569 2.33 -12.43 -43.64
N LEU A 570 1.72 -12.96 -44.72
CA LEU A 570 0.72 -14.05 -44.73
C LEU A 570 0.83 -15.06 -43.56
N ILE A 571 0.02 -14.89 -42.53
CA ILE A 571 -0.13 -15.84 -41.42
C ILE A 571 -0.97 -17.03 -41.88
N THR A 572 -0.56 -18.25 -41.52
CA THR A 572 -1.32 -19.48 -41.76
C THR A 572 -2.10 -19.90 -40.52
N LEU A 573 -3.42 -20.00 -40.65
CA LEU A 573 -4.33 -20.53 -39.65
C LEU A 573 -4.55 -22.02 -39.95
N HIS A 574 -4.09 -22.89 -39.06
CA HIS A 574 -4.25 -24.33 -39.14
C HIS A 574 -5.45 -24.75 -38.28
N TYR A 575 -6.37 -25.51 -38.86
CA TYR A 575 -7.58 -25.96 -38.18
C TYR A 575 -7.99 -27.36 -38.68
N SER A 576 -8.90 -28.01 -37.95
CA SER A 576 -9.58 -29.24 -38.40
C SER A 576 -10.92 -28.88 -39.05
N ASP A 577 -11.58 -29.79 -39.80
CA ASP A 577 -12.91 -29.62 -40.43
C ASP A 577 -14.10 -29.44 -39.44
N LYS A 578 -13.85 -28.86 -38.27
CA LYS A 578 -14.77 -28.52 -37.19
C LYS A 578 -15.75 -27.40 -37.56
N LYS A 579 -16.75 -27.16 -36.70
CA LYS A 579 -17.86 -26.25 -37.00
C LYS A 579 -17.37 -24.80 -37.10
N ASN A 580 -18.08 -24.00 -37.90
CA ASN A 580 -17.94 -22.54 -38.04
C ASN A 580 -16.64 -22.04 -38.70
N TRP A 581 -15.76 -22.92 -39.17
CA TRP A 581 -14.67 -22.55 -40.07
C TRP A 581 -15.22 -22.34 -41.50
N THR A 582 -15.81 -21.16 -41.78
CA THR A 582 -16.25 -20.81 -43.15
C THR A 582 -15.14 -20.06 -43.90
N VAL A 583 -14.43 -20.77 -44.78
CA VAL A 583 -13.41 -20.19 -45.67
C VAL A 583 -14.00 -20.01 -47.07
N THR A 584 -14.07 -18.76 -47.57
CA THR A 584 -14.46 -18.49 -48.96
C THR A 584 -13.23 -18.04 -49.73
N GLY A 585 -12.75 -18.85 -50.68
CA GLY A 585 -11.63 -18.49 -51.55
C GLY A 585 -10.28 -18.34 -50.85
N GLY A 586 -10.05 -19.04 -49.73
CA GLY A 586 -8.79 -18.99 -48.97
C GLY A 586 -8.59 -17.74 -48.11
N LYS A 587 -9.64 -16.93 -47.90
CA LYS A 587 -9.60 -15.71 -47.07
C LYS A 587 -10.61 -15.77 -45.92
N PHE A 588 -10.21 -15.29 -44.75
CA PHE A 588 -11.02 -15.22 -43.52
C PHE A 588 -11.82 -13.91 -43.48
N TRP A 589 -13.13 -13.97 -43.24
CA TRP A 589 -14.01 -12.78 -43.21
C TRP A 589 -14.65 -12.68 -41.82
N ALA A 590 -14.07 -11.90 -40.92
CA ALA A 590 -14.71 -11.52 -39.66
C ALA A 590 -15.06 -10.03 -39.73
N ASN A 591 -16.30 -9.70 -40.14
CA ASN A 591 -17.02 -8.41 -40.06
C ASN A 591 -16.29 -7.10 -40.48
N GLU A 592 -16.86 -6.39 -41.47
CA GLU A 592 -16.66 -4.98 -41.94
C GLU A 592 -15.25 -4.37 -42.05
N TYR A 593 -14.19 -5.03 -41.57
CA TYR A 593 -12.80 -4.64 -41.72
C TYR A 593 -12.06 -5.75 -42.49
N ASP A 594 -11.43 -5.35 -43.58
CA ASP A 594 -11.05 -6.17 -44.72
C ASP A 594 -9.79 -7.05 -44.43
N PHE A 595 -9.98 -8.25 -43.87
CA PHE A 595 -8.89 -9.21 -43.57
C PHE A 595 -8.38 -9.93 -44.85
N ASN A 596 -7.64 -9.20 -45.71
CA ASN A 596 -7.13 -9.73 -46.98
C ASN A 596 -5.82 -10.55 -46.90
N TYR A 597 -5.31 -10.87 -45.71
CA TYR A 597 -3.91 -11.30 -45.50
C TYR A 597 -3.68 -12.67 -44.85
N TYR A 598 -4.70 -13.51 -44.61
CA TYR A 598 -4.52 -14.80 -43.92
C TYR A 598 -4.72 -15.99 -44.85
N ASN A 599 -3.82 -16.96 -44.77
CA ASN A 599 -4.00 -18.29 -45.34
C ASN A 599 -4.70 -19.19 -44.31
N ALA A 600 -5.64 -20.02 -44.73
CA ALA A 600 -6.37 -20.91 -43.84
C ALA A 600 -6.29 -22.33 -44.40
N VAL A 601 -5.69 -23.26 -43.65
CA VAL A 601 -5.45 -24.65 -44.07
C VAL A 601 -6.14 -25.61 -43.11
N ALA A 602 -6.98 -26.48 -43.66
CA ALA A 602 -7.61 -27.57 -42.93
C ALA A 602 -6.69 -28.81 -42.92
N ASP A 603 -5.59 -28.74 -42.17
CA ASP A 603 -4.54 -29.77 -42.10
C ASP A 603 -4.33 -30.36 -40.69
N MET A 604 -5.25 -30.08 -39.75
CA MET A 604 -5.20 -30.69 -38.42
C MET A 604 -6.11 -31.93 -38.34
N PRO A 605 -5.55 -33.16 -38.29
CA PRO A 605 -6.32 -34.41 -38.18
C PRO A 605 -7.02 -34.57 -36.82
N ALA A 606 -8.14 -35.28 -36.84
CA ALA A 606 -8.87 -35.73 -35.66
C ALA A 606 -8.65 -37.22 -35.35
N VAL A 607 -8.43 -37.53 -34.08
CA VAL A 607 -8.53 -38.88 -33.51
C VAL A 607 -9.93 -39.07 -32.96
N ILE A 608 -10.74 -39.82 -33.70
CA ILE A 608 -12.14 -40.10 -33.39
C ILE A 608 -12.21 -41.39 -32.58
N PHE A 609 -12.82 -41.34 -31.40
CA PHE A 609 -12.97 -42.50 -30.52
C PHE A 609 -14.36 -43.12 -30.69
N ASN A 610 -14.44 -44.21 -31.45
CA ASN A 610 -15.65 -45.01 -31.54
C ASN A 610 -15.69 -45.99 -30.37
N SER A 611 -16.49 -45.68 -29.34
CA SER A 611 -16.67 -46.50 -28.15
C SER A 611 -17.37 -47.85 -28.43
N ASN A 612 -17.81 -48.12 -29.66
CA ASN A 612 -18.59 -49.29 -30.04
C ASN A 612 -19.82 -49.50 -29.12
N GLY A 613 -20.54 -48.40 -28.83
CA GLY A 613 -21.74 -48.40 -27.98
C GLY A 613 -21.47 -48.34 -26.48
N GLY A 614 -20.27 -47.91 -26.06
CA GLY A 614 -20.01 -47.46 -24.69
C GLY A 614 -20.26 -45.97 -24.52
N THR A 615 -19.90 -45.41 -23.37
CA THR A 615 -19.97 -43.95 -23.12
C THR A 615 -19.18 -43.16 -24.16
N ASP A 616 -19.65 -41.95 -24.47
CA ASP A 616 -18.99 -41.05 -25.41
C ASP A 616 -17.58 -40.68 -24.96
N VAL A 617 -16.66 -40.62 -25.92
CA VAL A 617 -15.26 -40.23 -25.70
C VAL A 617 -14.97 -39.05 -26.61
N PRO A 618 -14.54 -37.89 -26.07
CA PRO A 618 -14.23 -36.71 -26.88
C PRO A 618 -13.12 -37.01 -27.90
N LEU A 619 -13.32 -36.57 -29.15
CA LEU A 619 -12.27 -36.61 -30.16
C LEU A 619 -11.10 -35.69 -29.78
N GLN A 620 -9.90 -35.99 -30.29
CA GLN A 620 -8.72 -35.15 -30.11
C GLN A 620 -8.28 -34.57 -31.45
N VAL A 621 -7.95 -33.28 -31.48
CA VAL A 621 -7.36 -32.62 -32.67
C VAL A 621 -5.89 -32.38 -32.40
N LEU A 622 -5.07 -32.87 -33.31
CA LEU A 622 -3.63 -32.99 -33.14
C LEU A 622 -2.91 -32.41 -34.36
N MET A 623 -1.67 -31.97 -34.19
CA MET A 623 -0.79 -31.66 -35.31
C MET A 623 -0.17 -32.95 -35.87
N HIS A 624 0.20 -32.96 -37.15
CA HIS A 624 0.97 -34.06 -37.74
C HIS A 624 2.15 -34.44 -36.85
N GLY A 625 2.28 -35.72 -36.52
CA GLY A 625 3.36 -36.24 -35.66
C GLY A 625 3.11 -36.12 -34.16
N GLU A 626 2.04 -35.48 -33.68
CA GLU A 626 1.65 -35.53 -32.26
C GLU A 626 1.09 -36.91 -31.87
N LYS A 627 1.24 -37.26 -30.58
CA LYS A 627 0.64 -38.45 -29.98
C LYS A 627 -0.71 -38.10 -29.39
N ALA A 628 -1.69 -38.98 -29.55
CA ALA A 628 -2.96 -38.85 -28.86
C ALA A 628 -2.76 -39.04 -27.34
N VAL A 629 -3.45 -38.24 -26.54
CA VAL A 629 -3.54 -38.46 -25.09
C VAL A 629 -4.48 -39.64 -24.86
N ARG A 630 -4.13 -40.56 -23.95
CA ARG A 630 -5.04 -41.67 -23.62
C ARG A 630 -6.32 -41.11 -22.97
N PRO A 631 -7.52 -41.34 -23.54
CA PRO A 631 -8.76 -40.91 -22.91
C PRO A 631 -9.07 -41.77 -21.68
N THR A 632 -9.92 -41.27 -20.79
CA THR A 632 -10.56 -42.11 -19.78
C THR A 632 -11.27 -43.27 -20.46
N ASN A 633 -11.09 -44.49 -19.94
CA ASN A 633 -11.69 -45.68 -20.53
C ASN A 633 -13.22 -45.52 -20.58
N PRO A 634 -13.86 -45.74 -21.75
CA PRO A 634 -15.31 -45.73 -21.83
C PRO A 634 -15.90 -46.85 -20.97
N THR A 635 -17.16 -46.72 -20.60
CA THR A 635 -17.91 -47.79 -19.89
C THR A 635 -19.05 -48.33 -20.75
N LYS A 636 -19.36 -49.61 -20.58
CA LYS A 636 -20.47 -50.30 -21.28
C LYS A 636 -21.02 -51.40 -20.36
N GLU A 637 -22.33 -51.39 -20.13
CA GLU A 637 -22.97 -52.27 -19.15
C GLU A 637 -22.69 -53.77 -19.43
N GLY A 638 -22.28 -54.51 -18.40
CA GLY A 638 -21.98 -55.94 -18.48
C GLY A 638 -20.67 -56.31 -19.21
N LEU A 639 -19.87 -55.33 -19.63
CA LEU A 639 -18.63 -55.54 -20.39
C LEU A 639 -17.45 -54.78 -19.79
N THR A 640 -16.25 -55.34 -19.93
CA THR A 640 -14.98 -54.71 -19.54
C THR A 640 -14.27 -54.16 -20.76
N PHE A 641 -13.80 -52.92 -20.68
CA PHE A 641 -12.98 -52.29 -21.72
C PHE A 641 -11.61 -52.96 -21.78
N VAL A 642 -11.16 -53.34 -22.99
CA VAL A 642 -9.87 -54.00 -23.22
C VAL A 642 -8.83 -52.98 -23.69
N ALA A 643 -9.00 -52.46 -24.90
CA ALA A 643 -8.08 -51.51 -25.52
C ALA A 643 -8.71 -50.80 -26.74
N TRP A 644 -7.97 -49.84 -27.28
CA TRP A 644 -8.29 -49.12 -28.52
C TRP A 644 -7.56 -49.72 -29.71
N TYR A 645 -8.26 -49.96 -30.82
CA TYR A 645 -7.71 -50.54 -32.05
C TYR A 645 -7.91 -49.60 -33.25
N ARG A 646 -7.01 -49.65 -34.24
CA ARG A 646 -7.08 -48.84 -35.47
C ARG A 646 -8.17 -49.28 -36.44
N ASP A 647 -8.65 -50.51 -36.31
CA ASP A 647 -9.63 -51.11 -37.19
C ASP A 647 -10.78 -51.75 -36.41
N ALA A 648 -11.98 -51.74 -37.00
CA ALA A 648 -13.21 -52.25 -36.38
C ALA A 648 -13.19 -53.78 -36.15
N ASP A 649 -12.31 -54.49 -36.84
CA ASP A 649 -12.08 -55.93 -36.69
C ASP A 649 -11.05 -56.26 -35.58
N PHE A 650 -10.52 -55.24 -34.90
CA PHE A 650 -9.59 -55.33 -33.78
C PHE A 650 -8.26 -56.04 -34.10
N ASN A 651 -7.73 -55.87 -35.31
CA ASN A 651 -6.47 -56.50 -35.72
C ASN A 651 -5.22 -55.71 -35.28
N THR A 652 -5.32 -54.39 -35.17
CA THR A 652 -4.17 -53.50 -34.93
C THR A 652 -4.38 -52.65 -33.69
N LEU A 653 -3.65 -52.94 -32.62
CA LEU A 653 -3.69 -52.19 -31.37
C LEU A 653 -3.13 -50.77 -31.59
N TRP A 654 -3.76 -49.76 -30.97
CA TRP A 654 -3.20 -48.40 -30.89
C TRP A 654 -2.36 -48.24 -29.63
N ASP A 655 -1.13 -47.79 -29.79
CA ASP A 655 -0.20 -47.54 -28.69
C ASP A 655 -0.05 -46.03 -28.43
N PHE A 656 -0.72 -45.52 -27.39
CA PHE A 656 -0.67 -44.09 -27.03
C PHE A 656 0.74 -43.59 -26.67
N ASP A 657 1.66 -44.49 -26.32
CA ASP A 657 3.02 -44.10 -25.94
C ASP A 657 3.96 -44.00 -27.15
N ASN A 658 3.62 -44.62 -28.28
CA ASN A 658 4.50 -44.71 -29.45
C ASN A 658 3.87 -44.24 -30.76
N ASP A 659 2.56 -44.39 -30.94
CA ASP A 659 1.88 -44.04 -32.17
C ASP A 659 1.63 -42.53 -32.30
N THR A 660 1.89 -42.01 -33.51
CA THR A 660 1.64 -40.61 -33.87
C THR A 660 0.55 -40.49 -34.94
N ILE A 661 -0.07 -39.32 -35.03
CA ILE A 661 -1.06 -39.01 -36.07
C ILE A 661 -0.38 -38.62 -37.40
N GLY A 662 -0.98 -39.02 -38.53
CA GLY A 662 -0.58 -38.60 -39.87
C GLY A 662 -1.31 -37.33 -40.33
N ASP A 663 -1.52 -37.14 -41.63
CA ASP A 663 -2.20 -35.94 -42.19
C ASP A 663 -3.73 -36.09 -42.32
N THR A 664 -4.28 -37.23 -41.90
CA THR A 664 -5.71 -37.55 -42.06
C THR A 664 -6.31 -38.03 -40.76
N ASP A 665 -7.61 -37.80 -40.59
CA ASP A 665 -8.39 -38.33 -39.48
C ASP A 665 -8.22 -39.84 -39.34
N ILE A 666 -8.23 -40.31 -38.09
CA ILE A 666 -8.25 -41.73 -37.75
C ILE A 666 -9.43 -42.03 -36.83
N THR A 667 -10.00 -43.22 -36.94
CA THR A 667 -10.98 -43.73 -35.99
C THR A 667 -10.38 -44.87 -35.19
N LEU A 668 -10.40 -44.74 -33.86
CA LEU A 668 -10.01 -45.80 -32.93
C LEU A 668 -11.28 -46.48 -32.37
N TYR A 669 -11.28 -47.81 -32.34
CA TYR A 669 -12.41 -48.64 -31.97
C TYR A 669 -12.17 -49.31 -30.62
N ALA A 670 -13.09 -49.14 -29.67
CA ALA A 670 -13.02 -49.78 -28.36
C ALA A 670 -13.38 -51.27 -28.46
N MET A 671 -12.50 -52.14 -27.96
CA MET A 671 -12.76 -53.58 -27.81
C MET A 671 -13.29 -53.88 -26.40
N TRP A 672 -14.27 -54.79 -26.33
CA TRP A 672 -14.96 -55.17 -25.10
C TRP A 672 -14.92 -56.68 -24.88
N MET A 673 -14.88 -57.12 -23.62
CA MET A 673 -15.04 -58.52 -23.21
C MET A 673 -16.16 -58.66 -22.16
N LEU A 674 -16.81 -59.82 -22.10
CA LEU A 674 -17.73 -60.14 -21.01
C LEU A 674 -16.98 -60.09 -19.68
N SER A 675 -17.53 -59.39 -18.70
CA SER A 675 -16.85 -59.14 -17.41
C SER A 675 -16.46 -60.42 -16.66
N ASP A 676 -17.10 -61.55 -16.96
CA ASP A 676 -16.82 -62.86 -16.36
C ASP A 676 -15.66 -63.62 -17.05
N GLU A 677 -15.21 -63.19 -18.24
CA GLU A 677 -14.11 -63.82 -19.00
C GLU A 677 -12.72 -63.22 -18.70
N VAL A 678 -12.65 -62.06 -18.03
CA VAL A 678 -11.39 -61.37 -17.70
C VAL A 678 -10.54 -62.15 -16.68
N PHE A 679 -11.16 -63.03 -15.88
CA PHE A 679 -10.46 -63.86 -14.89
C PHE A 679 -9.67 -65.04 -15.48
N ALA A 680 -9.74 -65.30 -16.79
CA ALA A 680 -9.11 -66.48 -17.41
C ALA A 680 -7.84 -66.18 -18.23
N VAL A 681 -7.50 -64.92 -18.52
CA VAL A 681 -6.41 -64.60 -19.46
C VAL A 681 -5.56 -63.45 -18.94
N GLY A 682 -4.47 -63.80 -18.23
CA GLY A 682 -3.32 -62.91 -18.14
C GLY A 682 -2.52 -63.03 -19.45
N ASP A 683 -2.33 -61.90 -20.12
CA ASP A 683 -1.46 -61.67 -21.30
C ASP A 683 -2.19 -61.58 -22.68
N PRO A 684 -2.12 -60.46 -23.44
CA PRO A 684 -2.98 -60.20 -24.60
C PRO A 684 -2.53 -60.82 -25.94
N LEU A 685 -1.73 -61.90 -25.94
CA LEU A 685 -1.07 -62.41 -27.16
C LEU A 685 -1.63 -63.73 -27.72
N HIS A 686 -2.84 -64.17 -27.34
CA HIS A 686 -3.36 -65.49 -27.75
C HIS A 686 -4.85 -65.52 -28.11
N LEU A 687 -5.27 -64.79 -29.16
CA LEU A 687 -6.63 -64.92 -29.72
C LEU A 687 -6.59 -65.11 -31.24
N ARG A 688 -6.47 -66.36 -31.70
CA ARG A 688 -6.74 -66.70 -33.11
C ARG A 688 -7.38 -68.06 -33.41
N SER A 689 -7.81 -68.85 -32.41
CA SER A 689 -8.19 -70.26 -32.68
C SER A 689 -9.59 -70.72 -32.27
N GLN A 690 -10.50 -69.90 -31.73
CA GLN A 690 -11.78 -70.42 -31.21
C GLN A 690 -13.08 -69.99 -31.91
N PHE A 691 -13.04 -69.12 -32.93
CA PHE A 691 -14.27 -68.71 -33.64
C PHE A 691 -14.43 -69.35 -35.03
N MET A 692 -14.51 -70.69 -35.09
CA MET A 692 -15.16 -71.39 -36.21
C MET A 692 -15.82 -72.68 -35.71
N ASN A 693 -17.06 -72.57 -35.22
CA ASN A 693 -18.18 -73.49 -35.52
C ASN A 693 -19.30 -73.29 -34.50
N LEU A 694 -20.31 -72.52 -34.90
CA LEU A 694 -21.64 -72.59 -34.28
C LEU A 694 -22.53 -73.42 -35.19
N THR A 695 -22.82 -74.66 -34.83
CA THR A 695 -24.07 -75.33 -35.19
C THR A 695 -24.43 -76.43 -34.20
N GLN A 696 -25.69 -76.40 -33.75
CA GLN A 696 -26.49 -77.47 -33.14
C GLN A 696 -26.44 -77.74 -31.61
N ILE A 697 -27.36 -77.05 -30.92
CA ILE A 697 -28.58 -77.58 -30.27
C ILE A 697 -28.48 -78.63 -29.12
N GLN A 698 -29.12 -78.22 -28.01
CA GLN A 698 -29.79 -78.90 -26.88
C GLN A 698 -29.01 -79.27 -25.59
N PRO A 699 -29.61 -79.04 -24.38
CA PRO A 699 -28.98 -79.18 -23.07
C PRO A 699 -29.37 -80.48 -22.34
N TYR A 700 -28.51 -81.03 -21.49
CA TYR A 700 -28.93 -81.99 -20.45
C TYR A 700 -28.10 -81.91 -19.16
N HIS A 701 -28.87 -81.79 -18.07
CA HIS A 701 -28.69 -82.02 -16.63
C HIS A 701 -27.44 -82.69 -16.00
N ILE A 702 -27.03 -82.08 -14.86
CA ILE A 702 -26.82 -82.59 -13.47
C ILE A 702 -25.97 -83.86 -13.25
N SER A 703 -24.84 -83.74 -12.51
CA SER A 703 -24.69 -84.12 -11.07
C SER A 703 -23.23 -83.97 -10.61
N VAL A 704 -22.94 -83.14 -9.60
CA VAL A 704 -22.46 -83.51 -8.24
C VAL A 704 -21.38 -84.60 -8.18
N ASP A 705 -20.15 -84.24 -7.76
CA ASP A 705 -19.53 -84.84 -6.56
C ASP A 705 -18.27 -84.12 -6.04
N CYS A 706 -18.43 -83.57 -4.83
CA CYS A 706 -17.57 -83.59 -3.64
C CYS A 706 -16.07 -83.96 -3.77
N HIS A 707 -15.18 -83.06 -3.31
CA HIS A 707 -14.19 -83.41 -2.28
C HIS A 707 -13.66 -82.18 -1.51
N LEU A 708 -13.94 -82.18 -0.21
CA LEU A 708 -13.33 -81.35 0.83
C LEU A 708 -11.93 -81.90 1.17
N ALA A 709 -10.92 -81.03 1.25
CA ALA A 709 -9.78 -81.23 2.15
C ALA A 709 -9.19 -79.87 2.59
N LYS A 710 -9.11 -79.71 3.90
CA LYS A 710 -8.67 -78.56 4.71
C LYS A 710 -7.14 -78.37 4.68
N ILE A 711 -6.73 -77.21 5.23
CA ILE A 711 -5.49 -76.84 5.98
C ILE A 711 -4.77 -75.67 5.28
N GLY A 712 -4.46 -74.51 5.87
CA GLY A 712 -4.63 -73.93 7.22
C GLY A 712 -4.45 -72.39 7.09
N ALA A 713 -5.33 -71.58 7.69
CA ALA A 713 -5.16 -70.88 8.97
C ALA A 713 -3.93 -69.95 9.08
N HIS A 714 -4.23 -68.64 9.12
CA HIS A 714 -3.70 -67.54 9.96
C HIS A 714 -2.16 -67.31 10.02
N ILE A 715 -1.64 -66.08 10.05
CA ILE A 715 -1.87 -65.02 11.05
C ILE A 715 -1.49 -63.64 10.47
N LEU A 716 -2.29 -62.64 10.86
CA LEU A 716 -2.06 -61.20 10.71
C LEU A 716 -1.47 -60.70 12.05
N ARG A 717 -0.37 -59.93 12.01
CA ARG A 717 -0.09 -58.68 12.76
C ARG A 717 1.35 -58.49 13.26
N THR A 718 1.84 -57.30 12.91
CA THR A 718 2.74 -56.36 13.63
C THR A 718 4.19 -56.75 13.90
N VAL A 719 5.11 -56.10 13.18
CA VAL A 719 5.89 -54.94 13.67
C VAL A 719 5.80 -53.84 12.62
#